data_AF-A0A938WUZ0-F1
#
_entry.id   AF-A0A938WUZ0-F1
#
_cell.length_a   1.000
_cell.length_b   1.000
_cell.length_c   1.000
_cell.angle_alpha   90.00
_cell.angle_beta   90.00
_cell.angle_gamma   90.00
#
_symmetry.space_group_name_H-M   'P 1'
#
loop_
_entity.id
_entity.type
_entity.pdbx_description
1 polymer ?
#
loop_
_entity_poly.entity_id
_entity_poly.type
_entity_poly.pdbx_seq_one_letter_code
_entity_poly.pdbx_strand_id
1 'polypeptide(L)'
;MKKFTRTLLSMGLLALSATASAQDHVWKYVAAGDATSYAIRDDGTLWSCGWNEKGQMGVPSVSERTAEWSMVGEDTDWKKAVGGKAYGFFIKNDGSLWAVGTQESGIQGTGDGVDHKVPVQVGTDNDWADVTVGHFWGYSAIGLKTDGTIWGWGSNSSYQLGLDGVSSRTTPEQIGKDKDWKMVSIGSSHTIALKKDGTLWGWGQNYGGQLGTGDWENKTKPVQIGTDNDWVYVKAIDNRTYAIKADGTFWATGDNANNLLGFNQTADQLVSNYNVFTQVTTLPENIISLSGCEETLTMAVGTEGKITQIYALGSNKNGGLGDGNGVLYGGSSSDKIPFSSTPVEPLLPEGLTYTMLASGQNYSFVLTDDGKLYGWGCNRGGQLGDGTDYDQLQLSYYKKPTEIPCPGGATPGGGDEDVVTVDASDIQTNLHSAVEIKLTGTWNTDKFAELAIALGTSGFGSPNSTLIKVDMSEALIEEGTSLYVQGSLTKNGAFVNCKALETVIMPAASEAANFTDLTNAFMNCEKLKSIDMQNCSGLTSLKSAFFGCAALTEVNISSATGLTGMSSMQSTFEDCTSLVKVVLPAEVTFASSTFGDCTALADIDWTRYAGTEAPIFYVDMFSGITDLKAITLTISEDVYDLFAAHANWSKLTLKVGTSTGIGNVETGSSVTFDGNTVYASQPVYAVGVYSMSGALVRNSDVVEGSWSVADIPSGVYVLTYTQNGAKKSVKIIKR
;
A
#
# COMPACT_ATOMS: atom_id res chain seq x y z
N MET A 1 -8.22 38.59 10.94
CA MET A 1 -7.59 39.47 11.96
C MET A 1 -8.31 39.35 13.29
N LYS A 2 -7.72 38.63 14.26
CA LYS A 2 -7.81 38.86 15.72
C LYS A 2 -6.99 37.78 16.46
N LYS A 3 -5.92 38.22 17.13
CA LYS A 3 -5.10 37.48 18.13
C LYS A 3 -5.93 37.19 19.39
N PHE A 4 -5.62 36.12 20.13
CA PHE A 4 -5.58 36.05 21.62
C PHE A 4 -5.07 34.63 22.04
N THR A 5 -3.79 34.46 22.37
CA THR A 5 -3.19 34.42 23.74
C THR A 5 -3.66 33.25 24.63
N ARG A 6 -2.78 32.28 24.91
CA ARG A 6 -2.75 31.55 26.18
C ARG A 6 -1.32 31.48 26.72
N THR A 7 -1.22 31.99 27.94
CA THR A 7 -0.05 32.20 28.79
C THR A 7 0.39 30.87 29.41
N LEU A 8 1.68 30.53 29.30
CA LEU A 8 2.34 29.57 30.21
C LEU A 8 3.36 30.36 31.04
N LEU A 9 3.22 30.28 32.37
CA LEU A 9 4.10 30.89 33.35
C LEU A 9 5.52 30.38 33.18
N SER A 10 6.47 31.31 33.09
CA SER A 10 7.88 31.08 33.31
C SER A 10 8.21 31.06 34.81
N MET A 11 8.76 29.97 35.30
CA MET A 11 9.64 29.96 36.47
C MET A 11 10.92 29.25 36.06
N GLY A 12 12.01 30.01 36.04
CA GLY A 12 13.29 29.59 35.48
C GLY A 12 14.02 28.58 36.34
N LEU A 13 14.61 27.60 35.67
CA LEU A 13 15.87 27.01 36.06
C LEU A 13 16.83 27.28 34.88
N LEU A 14 17.98 27.90 35.15
CA LEU A 14 19.06 28.02 34.18
C LEU A 14 19.49 26.61 33.75
N ALA A 15 19.03 26.17 32.58
CA ALA A 15 19.76 25.17 31.81
C ALA A 15 20.66 25.95 30.86
N LEU A 16 21.98 25.78 31.00
CA LEU A 16 22.91 26.14 29.93
C LEU A 16 22.39 25.49 28.65
N SER A 17 21.93 26.29 27.70
CA SER A 17 21.69 25.84 26.34
C SER A 17 23.03 25.52 25.71
N ALA A 18 23.54 24.32 25.97
CA ALA A 18 24.32 23.63 24.96
C ALA A 18 23.34 23.36 23.83
N THR A 19 23.37 24.20 22.80
CA THR A 19 22.91 23.79 21.48
C THR A 19 23.80 22.63 21.07
N ALA A 20 23.47 21.42 21.50
CA ALA A 20 23.95 20.21 20.86
C ALA A 20 23.47 20.35 19.41
N SER A 21 24.40 20.40 18.46
CA SER A 21 24.07 20.10 17.08
C SER A 21 23.31 18.77 17.09
N ALA A 22 22.18 18.67 16.41
CA ALA A 22 21.54 17.38 16.17
C ALA A 22 22.62 16.42 15.68
N GLN A 23 22.95 15.42 16.50
CA GLN A 23 23.90 14.41 16.11
C GLN A 23 23.13 13.48 15.19
N ASP A 24 23.54 13.40 13.92
CA ASP A 24 22.94 12.47 12.97
C ASP A 24 23.22 11.05 13.44
N HIS A 25 22.24 10.43 14.10
CA HIS A 25 22.33 9.05 14.55
C HIS A 25 22.05 8.08 13.41
N VAL A 26 22.68 6.89 13.48
CA VAL A 26 22.49 5.78 12.52
C VAL A 26 22.18 4.48 13.26
N TRP A 27 21.62 3.52 12.53
CA TRP A 27 21.37 2.17 13.06
C TRP A 27 22.67 1.35 13.08
N LYS A 28 22.88 0.56 14.14
CA LYS A 28 24.00 -0.39 14.27
C LYS A 28 23.58 -1.84 14.30
N TYR A 29 22.32 -2.10 14.61
CA TYR A 29 21.77 -3.45 14.73
C TYR A 29 20.29 -3.44 14.39
N VAL A 30 19.82 -4.50 13.74
CA VAL A 30 18.39 -4.74 13.49
C VAL A 30 18.03 -6.20 13.79
N ALA A 31 16.85 -6.41 14.36
CA ALA A 31 16.23 -7.71 14.52
C ALA A 31 14.73 -7.63 14.23
N ALA A 32 14.21 -8.74 13.73
CA ALA A 32 12.80 -8.92 13.41
C ALA A 32 12.24 -10.07 14.26
N GLY A 33 11.11 -9.82 14.93
CA GLY A 33 10.21 -10.86 15.45
C GLY A 33 9.10 -11.17 14.44
N ASP A 34 8.04 -11.82 14.89
CA ASP A 34 6.90 -12.18 14.00
C ASP A 34 6.24 -10.94 13.38
N ALA A 35 5.95 -9.93 14.21
CA ALA A 35 5.35 -8.66 13.79
C ALA A 35 5.85 -7.45 14.63
N THR A 36 6.99 -7.59 15.28
CA THR A 36 7.63 -6.55 16.10
C THR A 36 9.10 -6.48 15.73
N SER A 37 9.61 -5.27 15.53
CA SER A 37 10.98 -5.03 15.10
C SER A 37 11.75 -4.30 16.16
N TYR A 38 13.05 -4.55 16.21
CA TYR A 38 13.97 -3.97 17.18
C TYR A 38 15.20 -3.46 16.46
N ALA A 39 15.71 -2.31 16.88
CA ALA A 39 16.95 -1.76 16.36
C ALA A 39 17.76 -1.13 17.48
N ILE A 40 19.09 -1.19 17.36
CA ILE A 40 20.01 -0.51 18.29
C ILE A 40 20.73 0.57 17.51
N ARG A 41 20.74 1.76 18.08
CA ARG A 41 21.33 2.96 17.49
C ARG A 41 22.81 3.07 17.85
N ASP A 42 23.53 3.94 17.15
CA ASP A 42 24.96 4.14 17.35
C ASP A 42 25.38 4.61 18.74
N ASP A 43 24.48 5.25 19.47
CA ASP A 43 24.63 5.64 20.88
C ASP A 43 24.27 4.52 21.89
N GLY A 44 23.91 3.33 21.41
CA GLY A 44 23.60 2.17 22.23
C GLY A 44 22.17 2.13 22.79
N THR A 45 21.30 3.08 22.39
CA THR A 45 19.87 3.04 22.73
C THR A 45 19.12 1.96 21.93
N LEU A 46 18.15 1.31 22.57
CA LEU A 46 17.27 0.30 21.95
C LEU A 46 15.94 0.95 21.52
N TRP A 47 15.48 0.60 20.33
CA TRP A 47 14.25 1.09 19.74
C TRP A 47 13.41 -0.08 19.23
N SER A 48 12.09 0.08 19.25
CA SER A 48 11.15 -0.91 18.72
C SER A 48 9.95 -0.27 18.02
N CYS A 49 9.34 -1.01 17.10
CA CYS A 49 8.08 -0.69 16.43
C CYS A 49 7.31 -2.00 16.13
N GLY A 50 6.10 -1.91 15.64
CA GLY A 50 5.26 -3.06 15.31
C GLY A 50 4.19 -3.37 16.36
N TRP A 51 3.82 -4.64 16.47
CA TRP A 51 2.79 -5.14 17.40
C TRP A 51 3.26 -5.13 18.86
N ASN A 52 2.34 -4.84 19.79
CA ASN A 52 2.63 -4.64 21.21
C ASN A 52 1.50 -5.06 22.19
N GLU A 53 0.47 -5.78 21.76
CA GLU A 53 -0.64 -6.18 22.65
C GLU A 53 -0.19 -6.89 23.94
N LYS A 54 0.95 -7.61 23.87
CA LYS A 54 1.55 -8.33 25.00
C LYS A 54 2.70 -7.58 25.66
N GLY A 55 3.06 -6.38 25.18
CA GLY A 55 4.19 -5.61 25.69
C GLY A 55 5.53 -5.96 25.05
N GLN A 56 5.54 -6.71 23.95
CA GLN A 56 6.76 -7.20 23.32
C GLN A 56 7.67 -6.10 22.76
N MET A 57 7.15 -4.89 22.51
CA MET A 57 8.02 -3.74 22.20
C MET A 57 8.85 -3.27 23.40
N GLY A 58 8.44 -3.57 24.63
CA GLY A 58 9.03 -2.97 25.83
C GLY A 58 8.64 -1.50 26.05
N VAL A 59 7.64 -1.02 25.33
CA VAL A 59 7.16 0.38 25.35
C VAL A 59 5.71 0.41 25.81
N PRO A 60 5.42 0.68 27.10
CA PRO A 60 4.06 0.55 27.65
C PRO A 60 3.09 1.64 27.18
N SER A 61 3.58 2.74 26.61
CA SER A 61 2.75 3.82 26.05
C SER A 61 2.05 3.44 24.75
N VAL A 62 2.52 2.41 24.05
CA VAL A 62 1.88 1.87 22.83
C VAL A 62 0.93 0.74 23.25
N SER A 63 -0.38 0.90 23.06
CA SER A 63 -1.35 -0.09 23.57
C SER A 63 -1.46 -1.35 22.71
N GLU A 64 -1.43 -1.19 21.38
CA GLU A 64 -1.66 -2.28 20.43
C GLU A 64 -0.53 -2.42 19.43
N ARG A 65 -0.23 -1.38 18.65
CA ARG A 65 0.79 -1.41 17.59
C ARG A 65 1.13 0.00 17.11
N THR A 66 2.28 0.17 16.45
CA THR A 66 2.71 1.46 15.88
C THR A 66 3.72 1.26 14.75
N ALA A 67 3.71 2.15 13.74
CA ALA A 67 4.81 2.29 12.78
C ALA A 67 5.83 3.37 13.17
N GLU A 68 5.72 3.94 14.36
CA GLU A 68 6.72 4.87 14.90
C GLU A 68 7.75 4.12 15.75
N TRP A 69 9.03 4.29 15.42
CA TRP A 69 10.11 3.78 16.24
C TRP A 69 10.10 4.46 17.61
N SER A 70 9.96 3.65 18.66
CA SER A 70 9.86 4.11 20.03
C SER A 70 11.03 3.58 20.85
N MET A 71 11.67 4.47 21.63
CA MET A 71 12.80 4.10 22.48
C MET A 71 12.35 3.19 23.64
N VAL A 72 13.12 2.13 23.91
CA VAL A 72 12.85 1.14 24.95
C VAL A 72 13.65 1.49 26.20
N GLY A 73 13.00 2.16 27.16
CA GLY A 73 13.66 2.65 28.37
C GLY A 73 14.65 3.78 28.08
N GLU A 74 15.62 3.98 28.99
CA GLU A 74 16.63 5.06 28.90
C GLU A 74 18.08 4.53 28.84
N ASP A 75 18.25 3.21 28.85
CA ASP A 75 19.56 2.57 28.84
C ASP A 75 20.26 2.71 27.47
N THR A 76 21.58 2.91 27.50
CA THR A 76 22.41 3.22 26.32
C THR A 76 23.51 2.18 26.08
N ASP A 77 23.38 0.99 26.64
CA ASP A 77 24.39 -0.07 26.59
C ASP A 77 23.87 -1.38 26.00
N TRP A 78 22.81 -1.30 25.18
CA TRP A 78 22.27 -2.46 24.49
C TRP A 78 23.23 -2.97 23.41
N LYS A 79 23.35 -4.29 23.34
CA LYS A 79 24.26 -5.01 22.42
C LYS A 79 23.51 -5.84 21.39
N LYS A 80 22.41 -6.49 21.80
CA LYS A 80 21.66 -7.41 20.94
C LYS A 80 20.17 -7.38 21.28
N ALA A 81 19.34 -7.56 20.27
CA ALA A 81 17.91 -7.83 20.39
C ALA A 81 17.53 -9.07 19.57
N VAL A 82 16.52 -9.81 20.05
CA VAL A 82 15.86 -10.89 19.31
C VAL A 82 14.37 -10.91 19.63
N GLY A 83 13.54 -11.11 18.61
CA GLY A 83 12.08 -11.12 18.72
C GLY A 83 11.48 -12.49 18.44
N GLY A 84 10.48 -12.88 19.23
CA GLY A 84 9.56 -13.96 18.89
C GLY A 84 8.20 -13.41 18.45
N LYS A 85 7.14 -14.21 18.63
CA LYS A 85 5.76 -13.84 18.29
C LYS A 85 5.21 -12.66 19.09
N ALA A 86 5.34 -12.74 20.41
CA ALA A 86 4.76 -11.78 21.35
C ALA A 86 5.68 -11.56 22.57
N TYR A 87 6.98 -11.74 22.36
CA TYR A 87 8.03 -11.56 23.35
C TYR A 87 9.33 -11.15 22.66
N GLY A 88 10.26 -10.59 23.43
CA GLY A 88 11.59 -10.20 22.96
C GLY A 88 12.62 -10.39 24.06
N PHE A 89 13.88 -10.57 23.65
CA PHE A 89 15.02 -10.56 24.56
C PHE A 89 16.10 -9.60 24.10
N PHE A 90 16.81 -9.06 25.08
CA PHE A 90 17.86 -8.09 24.88
C PHE A 90 19.09 -8.47 25.72
N ILE A 91 20.27 -8.25 25.16
CA ILE A 91 21.54 -8.41 25.88
C ILE A 91 22.22 -7.04 25.95
N LYS A 92 22.70 -6.66 27.13
CA LYS A 92 23.53 -5.47 27.33
C LYS A 92 25.02 -5.78 27.13
N ASN A 93 25.84 -4.75 27.01
CA ASN A 93 27.29 -4.87 26.87
C ASN A 93 27.96 -5.56 28.06
N ASP A 94 27.36 -5.48 29.24
CA ASP A 94 27.83 -6.18 30.45
C ASP A 94 27.52 -7.69 30.45
N GLY A 95 26.77 -8.19 29.47
CA GLY A 95 26.37 -9.60 29.36
C GLY A 95 25.10 -9.97 30.11
N SER A 96 24.37 -9.00 30.69
CA SER A 96 23.05 -9.24 31.29
C SER A 96 21.98 -9.49 30.23
N LEU A 97 21.05 -10.40 30.55
CA LEU A 97 19.91 -10.77 29.68
C LEU A 97 18.62 -10.15 30.23
N TRP A 98 17.81 -9.59 29.32
CA TRP A 98 16.54 -8.93 29.63
C TRP A 98 15.42 -9.46 28.73
N ALA A 99 14.19 -9.45 29.22
CA ALA A 99 13.01 -9.94 28.53
C ALA A 99 11.85 -8.93 28.56
N VAL A 100 10.96 -9.03 27.58
CA VAL A 100 9.67 -8.30 27.48
C VAL A 100 8.60 -9.18 26.84
N GLY A 101 7.34 -8.77 26.98
CA GLY A 101 6.19 -9.38 26.32
C GLY A 101 5.47 -10.42 27.18
N THR A 102 4.96 -11.48 26.54
CA THR A 102 4.18 -12.54 27.19
C THR A 102 5.04 -13.48 28.05
N GLN A 103 4.49 -13.97 29.16
CA GLN A 103 5.06 -15.06 29.97
C GLN A 103 4.60 -16.45 29.52
N GLU A 104 3.86 -16.57 28.41
CA GLU A 104 3.32 -17.84 27.92
C GLU A 104 4.39 -18.94 27.88
N SER A 105 4.06 -20.11 28.44
CA SER A 105 5.00 -21.23 28.62
C SER A 105 6.27 -20.90 29.43
N GLY A 106 6.30 -19.82 30.19
CA GLY A 106 7.48 -19.36 30.93
C GLY A 106 8.55 -18.72 30.05
N ILE A 107 8.23 -18.30 28.82
CA ILE A 107 9.22 -17.89 27.82
C ILE A 107 10.13 -16.76 28.28
N GLN A 108 9.68 -15.81 29.10
CA GLN A 108 10.57 -14.76 29.60
C GLN A 108 11.73 -15.26 30.46
N GLY A 109 11.61 -16.44 31.10
CA GLY A 109 12.68 -16.98 31.95
C GLY A 109 12.82 -16.31 33.32
N THR A 110 11.93 -15.40 33.71
CA THR A 110 11.96 -14.66 34.99
C THR A 110 11.47 -15.47 36.18
N GLY A 111 10.60 -16.45 35.94
CA GLY A 111 9.98 -17.28 36.98
C GLY A 111 8.87 -16.59 37.78
N ASP A 112 8.51 -15.34 37.47
CA ASP A 112 7.52 -14.56 38.23
C ASP A 112 6.07 -14.70 37.72
N GLY A 113 5.89 -15.24 36.52
CA GLY A 113 4.58 -15.56 35.95
C GLY A 113 3.76 -14.36 35.47
N VAL A 114 4.41 -13.24 35.14
CA VAL A 114 3.73 -11.99 34.74
C VAL A 114 4.22 -11.52 33.36
N ASP A 115 3.29 -11.03 32.53
CA ASP A 115 3.65 -10.34 31.29
C ASP A 115 4.33 -8.99 31.62
N HIS A 116 5.47 -8.70 31.02
CA HIS A 116 6.24 -7.48 31.29
C HIS A 116 6.25 -6.57 30.07
N LYS A 117 5.69 -5.36 30.23
CA LYS A 117 5.64 -4.34 29.16
C LYS A 117 6.85 -3.41 29.13
N VAL A 118 7.81 -3.64 30.01
CA VAL A 118 9.10 -2.95 30.11
C VAL A 118 10.18 -3.99 30.32
N PRO A 119 11.44 -3.74 29.93
CA PRO A 119 12.52 -4.72 30.12
C PRO A 119 12.66 -5.17 31.57
N VAL A 120 12.67 -6.49 31.78
CA VAL A 120 12.95 -7.14 33.07
C VAL A 120 14.15 -8.06 32.95
N GLN A 121 15.07 -8.03 33.91
CA GLN A 121 16.27 -8.86 33.87
C GLN A 121 15.94 -10.34 34.10
N VAL A 122 16.56 -11.23 33.31
CA VAL A 122 16.43 -12.69 33.43
C VAL A 122 17.54 -13.20 34.35
N GLY A 123 17.18 -13.47 35.60
CA GLY A 123 18.14 -13.89 36.62
C GLY A 123 19.15 -12.78 36.98
N THR A 124 20.34 -13.17 37.45
CA THR A 124 21.40 -12.24 37.89
C THR A 124 22.72 -12.43 37.14
N ASP A 125 22.71 -13.29 36.13
CA ASP A 125 23.90 -13.66 35.37
C ASP A 125 24.22 -12.60 34.31
N ASN A 126 25.50 -12.28 34.18
CA ASN A 126 26.03 -11.26 33.28
C ASN A 126 27.07 -11.86 32.32
N ASP A 127 26.92 -13.14 31.97
CA ASP A 127 27.83 -13.88 31.11
C ASP A 127 27.13 -14.46 29.87
N TRP A 128 25.96 -13.92 29.51
CA TRP A 128 25.25 -14.27 28.28
C TRP A 128 25.99 -13.73 27.05
N ALA A 129 26.40 -14.64 26.19
CA ALA A 129 27.03 -14.32 24.90
C ALA A 129 25.99 -14.16 23.80
N ASP A 130 24.94 -14.99 23.80
CA ASP A 130 23.88 -14.98 22.80
C ASP A 130 22.56 -15.56 23.33
N VAL A 131 21.45 -15.27 22.63
CA VAL A 131 20.13 -15.85 22.83
C VAL A 131 19.42 -16.04 21.49
N THR A 132 18.79 -17.20 21.31
CA THR A 132 17.96 -17.54 20.14
C THR A 132 16.55 -17.95 20.57
N VAL A 133 15.56 -17.69 19.72
CA VAL A 133 14.14 -17.89 20.01
C VAL A 133 13.42 -18.49 18.81
N GLY A 134 12.28 -19.14 19.05
CA GLY A 134 11.37 -19.54 17.98
C GLY A 134 10.55 -18.34 17.48
N HIS A 135 10.60 -18.06 16.17
CA HIS A 135 9.93 -16.88 15.60
C HIS A 135 8.41 -17.08 15.48
N PHE A 136 7.96 -18.24 14.96
CA PHE A 136 6.54 -18.54 14.70
C PHE A 136 6.05 -19.75 15.51
N TRP A 137 5.04 -19.53 16.36
CA TRP A 137 4.47 -20.47 17.37
C TRP A 137 5.45 -21.08 18.39
N GLY A 138 6.75 -20.81 18.29
CA GLY A 138 7.75 -21.22 19.27
C GLY A 138 7.74 -20.29 20.48
N TYR A 139 7.44 -20.82 21.66
CA TYR A 139 7.60 -20.13 22.95
C TYR A 139 8.80 -20.71 23.70
N SER A 140 9.94 -20.84 23.03
CA SER A 140 11.15 -21.48 23.57
C SER A 140 12.36 -20.62 23.26
N ALA A 141 13.30 -20.55 24.20
CA ALA A 141 14.54 -19.81 24.06
C ALA A 141 15.73 -20.69 24.49
N ILE A 142 16.85 -20.51 23.79
CA ILE A 142 18.13 -21.10 24.17
C ILE A 142 19.14 -19.96 24.27
N GLY A 143 19.79 -19.83 25.42
CA GLY A 143 20.88 -18.90 25.64
C GLY A 143 22.24 -19.61 25.59
N LEU A 144 23.24 -18.93 25.05
CA LEU A 144 24.64 -19.33 25.03
C LEU A 144 25.41 -18.43 25.98
N LYS A 145 26.18 -19.01 26.90
CA LYS A 145 27.08 -18.26 27.79
C LYS A 145 28.48 -18.16 27.22
N THR A 146 29.23 -17.17 27.70
CA THR A 146 30.63 -16.93 27.31
C THR A 146 31.57 -18.09 27.66
N ASP A 147 31.24 -18.92 28.66
CA ASP A 147 31.98 -20.13 29.00
C ASP A 147 31.71 -21.31 28.04
N GLY A 148 30.83 -21.13 27.06
CA GLY A 148 30.46 -22.12 26.05
C GLY A 148 29.40 -23.13 26.52
N THR A 149 28.72 -22.88 27.65
CA THR A 149 27.51 -23.63 28.05
C THR A 149 26.26 -23.07 27.38
N ILE A 150 25.24 -23.92 27.19
CA ILE A 150 23.92 -23.53 26.70
C ILE A 150 22.84 -23.81 27.74
N TRP A 151 21.79 -22.98 27.74
CA TRP A 151 20.72 -22.97 28.73
C TRP A 151 19.38 -22.82 28.03
N GLY A 152 18.38 -23.61 28.40
CA GLY A 152 17.05 -23.61 27.77
C GLY A 152 15.94 -23.22 28.73
N TRP A 153 14.96 -22.47 28.23
CA TRP A 153 13.72 -22.17 28.94
C TRP A 153 12.55 -21.91 27.98
N GLY A 154 11.34 -21.81 28.53
CA GLY A 154 10.08 -21.77 27.78
C GLY A 154 9.46 -23.16 27.60
N SER A 155 8.75 -23.34 26.49
CA SER A 155 8.07 -24.59 26.12
C SER A 155 9.06 -25.73 25.86
N ASN A 156 8.69 -26.93 26.32
CA ASN A 156 9.48 -28.16 26.10
C ASN A 156 8.60 -29.35 25.68
N SER A 157 7.38 -29.10 25.18
CA SER A 157 6.42 -30.15 24.83
C SER A 157 6.92 -31.15 23.79
N SER A 158 7.91 -30.73 23.00
CA SER A 158 8.54 -31.51 21.93
C SER A 158 10.02 -31.77 22.19
N TYR A 159 10.47 -31.66 23.44
CA TYR A 159 11.87 -31.81 23.87
C TYR A 159 12.84 -30.76 23.29
N GLN A 160 12.33 -29.63 22.78
CA GLN A 160 13.14 -28.61 22.12
C GLN A 160 14.18 -27.95 23.03
N LEU A 161 14.01 -28.02 24.35
CA LEU A 161 15.03 -27.54 25.29
C LEU A 161 16.15 -28.56 25.52
N GLY A 162 15.98 -29.83 25.16
CA GLY A 162 17.00 -30.87 25.41
C GLY A 162 17.17 -31.23 26.89
N LEU A 163 16.17 -30.89 27.70
CA LEU A 163 16.12 -31.13 29.15
C LEU A 163 15.26 -32.36 29.46
N ASP A 164 15.39 -32.90 30.67
CA ASP A 164 14.62 -34.06 31.09
C ASP A 164 13.11 -33.74 31.18
N GLY A 165 12.29 -34.62 30.60
CA GLY A 165 10.84 -34.49 30.53
C GLY A 165 10.34 -33.52 29.45
N VAL A 166 9.05 -33.19 29.49
CA VAL A 166 8.37 -32.33 28.49
C VAL A 166 7.78 -31.05 29.06
N SER A 167 7.95 -30.82 30.36
CA SER A 167 7.41 -29.65 31.05
C SER A 167 8.16 -28.39 30.64
N SER A 168 7.44 -27.29 30.48
CA SER A 168 8.05 -25.97 30.28
C SER A 168 8.97 -25.60 31.45
N ARG A 169 9.96 -24.76 31.19
CA ARG A 169 10.85 -24.20 32.20
C ARG A 169 10.65 -22.70 32.27
N THR A 170 10.35 -22.20 33.45
CA THR A 170 10.07 -20.77 33.67
C THR A 170 11.32 -19.96 34.01
N THR A 171 12.46 -20.63 34.16
CA THR A 171 13.79 -20.04 34.38
C THR A 171 14.83 -20.79 33.55
N PRO A 172 15.93 -20.14 33.13
CA PRO A 172 17.03 -20.82 32.42
C PRO A 172 17.53 -22.06 33.16
N GLU A 173 17.63 -23.20 32.46
CA GLU A 173 18.21 -24.45 32.95
C GLU A 173 19.30 -24.94 31.99
N GLN A 174 20.46 -25.33 32.53
CA GLN A 174 21.60 -25.76 31.73
C GLN A 174 21.31 -27.06 30.98
N ILE A 175 21.65 -27.09 29.69
CA ILE A 175 21.48 -28.27 28.83
C ILE A 175 22.79 -29.05 28.80
N GLY A 176 22.79 -30.25 29.40
CA GLY A 176 23.97 -31.11 29.47
C GLY A 176 25.10 -30.51 30.33
N LYS A 177 26.34 -30.95 30.08
CA LYS A 177 27.54 -30.52 30.83
C LYS A 177 28.65 -29.94 29.95
N ASP A 178 28.41 -29.89 28.65
CA ASP A 178 29.40 -29.49 27.64
C ASP A 178 29.62 -27.97 27.68
N LYS A 179 30.85 -27.55 27.35
CA LYS A 179 31.33 -26.15 27.43
C LYS A 179 31.98 -25.67 26.13
N ASP A 180 31.77 -26.42 25.07
CA ASP A 180 32.38 -26.23 23.76
C ASP A 180 31.34 -25.86 22.69
N TRP A 181 30.14 -25.42 23.09
CA TRP A 181 29.16 -24.87 22.17
C TRP A 181 29.68 -23.56 21.57
N LYS A 182 29.42 -23.39 20.27
CA LYS A 182 29.81 -22.22 19.47
C LYS A 182 28.60 -21.42 19.01
N MET A 183 27.55 -22.10 18.57
CA MET A 183 26.35 -21.50 17.99
C MET A 183 25.15 -22.40 18.28
N VAL A 184 23.98 -21.79 18.47
CA VAL A 184 22.72 -22.50 18.64
C VAL A 184 21.60 -21.75 17.91
N SER A 185 20.68 -22.50 17.31
CA SER A 185 19.50 -21.98 16.65
C SER A 185 18.31 -22.88 16.96
N ILE A 186 17.17 -22.28 17.29
CA ILE A 186 15.93 -22.98 17.57
C ILE A 186 14.88 -22.66 16.49
N GLY A 187 14.18 -23.69 16.01
CA GLY A 187 13.02 -23.57 15.13
C GLY A 187 11.71 -23.48 15.94
N SER A 188 10.59 -23.94 15.37
CA SER A 188 9.31 -23.95 16.10
C SER A 188 9.31 -24.96 17.26
N SER A 189 10.02 -26.08 17.12
CA SER A 189 9.98 -27.19 18.09
C SER A 189 11.23 -28.08 18.06
N HIS A 190 12.32 -27.62 17.47
CA HIS A 190 13.61 -28.33 17.44
C HIS A 190 14.78 -27.35 17.58
N THR A 191 15.92 -27.85 18.02
CA THR A 191 17.13 -27.07 18.21
C THR A 191 18.29 -27.73 17.48
N ILE A 192 19.11 -26.90 16.85
CA ILE A 192 20.32 -27.28 16.13
C ILE A 192 21.48 -26.43 16.66
N ALA A 193 22.63 -27.04 16.86
CA ALA A 193 23.78 -26.38 17.44
C ALA A 193 25.10 -26.85 16.83
N LEU A 194 26.11 -25.98 16.90
CA LEU A 194 27.48 -26.27 16.51
C LEU A 194 28.39 -26.23 17.73
N LYS A 195 29.33 -27.17 17.77
CA LYS A 195 30.47 -27.11 18.69
C LYS A 195 31.66 -26.40 18.06
N LYS A 196 32.63 -26.02 18.90
CA LYS A 196 33.87 -25.34 18.51
C LYS A 196 34.75 -26.18 17.58
N ASP A 197 34.60 -27.50 17.62
CA ASP A 197 35.29 -28.45 16.74
C ASP A 197 34.64 -28.61 15.36
N GLY A 198 33.54 -27.88 15.08
CA GLY A 198 32.81 -27.91 13.82
C GLY A 198 31.81 -29.06 13.68
N THR A 199 31.56 -29.84 14.74
CA THR A 199 30.53 -30.88 14.73
C THR A 199 29.11 -30.30 14.88
N LEU A 200 28.16 -30.93 14.21
CA LEU A 200 26.74 -30.55 14.19
C LEU A 200 25.93 -31.41 15.17
N TRP A 201 25.03 -30.79 15.92
CA TRP A 201 24.19 -31.45 16.92
C TRP A 201 22.74 -30.98 16.82
N GLY A 202 21.79 -31.85 17.17
CA GLY A 202 20.37 -31.52 17.13
C GLY A 202 19.53 -32.25 18.18
N TRP A 203 18.40 -31.65 18.56
CA TRP A 203 17.42 -32.25 19.45
C TRP A 203 16.03 -31.62 19.33
N GLY A 204 15.01 -32.24 19.94
CA GLY A 204 13.61 -31.84 19.86
C GLY A 204 12.81 -32.66 18.84
N GLN A 205 11.81 -32.02 18.23
CA GLN A 205 10.89 -32.63 17.26
C GLN A 205 11.62 -33.04 15.97
N ASN A 206 11.24 -34.19 15.39
CA ASN A 206 11.81 -34.67 14.13
C ASN A 206 10.81 -35.32 13.16
N TYR A 207 9.51 -35.12 13.35
CA TYR A 207 8.49 -35.73 12.47
C TYR A 207 8.54 -35.26 11.01
N GLY A 208 9.09 -34.07 10.75
CA GLY A 208 9.35 -33.54 9.41
C GLY A 208 10.78 -33.75 8.94
N GLY A 209 11.61 -34.46 9.70
CA GLY A 209 13.02 -34.68 9.37
C GLY A 209 13.93 -33.47 9.66
N GLN A 210 13.42 -32.46 10.37
CA GLN A 210 14.10 -31.18 10.64
C GLN A 210 15.45 -31.31 11.38
N LEU A 211 15.75 -32.45 12.00
CA LEU A 211 17.06 -32.71 12.61
C LEU A 211 18.09 -33.26 11.63
N GLY A 212 17.69 -33.84 10.49
CA GLY A 212 18.64 -34.41 9.54
C GLY A 212 19.35 -35.69 10.02
N THR A 213 18.79 -36.41 11.00
CA THR A 213 19.40 -37.59 11.65
C THR A 213 19.29 -38.89 10.86
N GLY A 214 18.61 -38.90 9.70
CA GLY A 214 18.31 -40.10 8.91
C GLY A 214 17.11 -40.90 9.40
N ASP A 215 16.40 -40.41 10.43
CA ASP A 215 15.18 -40.99 10.98
C ASP A 215 14.13 -39.89 11.21
N TRP A 216 12.97 -40.28 11.76
CA TRP A 216 11.83 -39.38 12.04
C TRP A 216 11.55 -39.27 13.55
N GLU A 217 12.51 -39.68 14.38
CA GLU A 217 12.32 -39.79 15.83
C GLU A 217 12.79 -38.53 16.54
N ASN A 218 11.96 -38.02 17.44
CA ASN A 218 12.34 -36.92 18.32
C ASN A 218 13.57 -37.32 19.14
N LYS A 219 14.45 -36.36 19.41
CA LYS A 219 15.63 -36.57 20.25
C LYS A 219 15.46 -35.78 21.53
N THR A 220 15.46 -36.47 22.66
CA THR A 220 15.17 -35.85 23.96
C THR A 220 16.35 -35.09 24.55
N LYS A 221 17.54 -35.31 23.99
CA LYS A 221 18.82 -34.70 24.38
C LYS A 221 19.66 -34.41 23.14
N PRO A 222 20.67 -33.52 23.22
CA PRO A 222 21.58 -33.27 22.11
C PRO A 222 22.19 -34.57 21.57
N VAL A 223 22.04 -34.80 20.26
CA VAL A 223 22.72 -35.87 19.52
C VAL A 223 23.54 -35.30 18.38
N GLN A 224 24.72 -35.87 18.14
CA GLN A 224 25.53 -35.49 16.99
C GLN A 224 24.85 -35.95 15.69
N ILE A 225 24.88 -35.09 14.67
CA ILE A 225 24.32 -35.35 13.34
C ILE A 225 25.48 -35.63 12.38
N GLY A 226 25.52 -36.84 11.84
CA GLY A 226 26.59 -37.28 10.95
C GLY A 226 27.96 -37.35 11.64
N THR A 227 29.02 -37.42 10.83
CA THR A 227 30.42 -37.52 11.30
C THR A 227 31.29 -36.32 10.89
N ASP A 228 30.72 -35.40 10.11
CA ASP A 228 31.42 -34.23 9.59
C ASP A 228 31.71 -33.22 10.70
N ASN A 229 32.82 -32.50 10.56
CA ASN A 229 33.32 -31.54 11.54
C ASN A 229 33.77 -30.21 10.89
N ASP A 230 33.27 -29.93 9.70
CA ASP A 230 33.57 -28.74 8.91
C ASP A 230 32.38 -27.77 8.81
N TRP A 231 31.35 -27.95 9.66
CA TRP A 231 30.21 -27.05 9.71
C TRP A 231 30.59 -25.71 10.36
N VAL A 232 30.19 -24.61 9.73
CA VAL A 232 30.55 -23.25 10.18
C VAL A 232 29.36 -22.40 10.58
N TYR A 233 28.17 -22.71 10.07
CA TYR A 233 26.93 -21.99 10.34
C TYR A 233 25.71 -22.92 10.33
N VAL A 234 24.74 -22.64 11.20
CA VAL A 234 23.44 -23.32 11.27
C VAL A 234 22.32 -22.33 11.50
N LYS A 235 21.15 -22.60 10.90
CA LYS A 235 19.92 -21.84 11.15
C LYS A 235 18.73 -22.78 11.08
N ALA A 236 17.93 -22.76 12.13
CA ALA A 236 16.58 -23.32 12.12
C ALA A 236 15.58 -22.21 11.79
N ILE A 237 14.65 -22.49 10.88
CA ILE A 237 13.53 -21.60 10.51
C ILE A 237 12.27 -22.46 10.47
N ASP A 238 11.41 -22.28 11.47
CA ASP A 238 10.22 -23.10 11.72
C ASP A 238 10.55 -24.60 11.80
N ASN A 239 10.12 -25.41 10.83
CA ASN A 239 10.38 -26.85 10.73
C ASN A 239 11.49 -27.19 9.73
N ARG A 240 12.34 -26.22 9.38
CA ARG A 240 13.44 -26.37 8.42
C ARG A 240 14.76 -26.10 9.10
N THR A 241 15.79 -26.78 8.65
CA THR A 241 17.16 -26.56 9.09
C THR A 241 18.07 -26.38 7.90
N TYR A 242 18.92 -25.37 8.00
CA TYR A 242 19.92 -25.02 7.02
C TYR A 242 21.29 -25.00 7.68
N ALA A 243 22.31 -25.42 6.94
CA ALA A 243 23.69 -25.46 7.42
C ALA A 243 24.67 -25.14 6.28
N ILE A 244 25.80 -24.53 6.64
CA ILE A 244 26.88 -24.18 5.71
C ILE A 244 28.17 -24.83 6.20
N LYS A 245 28.92 -25.43 5.27
CA LYS A 245 30.25 -25.99 5.53
C LYS A 245 31.36 -24.96 5.23
N ALA A 246 32.56 -25.23 5.73
CA ALA A 246 33.73 -24.36 5.57
C ALA A 246 34.15 -24.15 4.10
N ASP A 247 33.78 -25.06 3.20
CA ASP A 247 33.98 -24.94 1.76
C ASP A 247 32.91 -24.06 1.05
N GLY A 248 31.95 -23.51 1.80
CA GLY A 248 30.87 -22.67 1.28
C GLY A 248 29.66 -23.45 0.77
N THR A 249 29.66 -24.79 0.85
CA THR A 249 28.51 -25.59 0.40
C THR A 249 27.31 -25.42 1.33
N PHE A 250 26.12 -25.31 0.73
CA PHE A 250 24.86 -25.07 1.42
C PHE A 250 24.02 -26.35 1.50
N TRP A 251 23.50 -26.65 2.68
CA TRP A 251 22.79 -27.90 2.98
C TRP A 251 21.50 -27.62 3.73
N ALA A 252 20.46 -28.41 3.44
CA ALA A 252 19.13 -28.24 4.02
C ALA A 252 18.46 -29.57 4.36
N THR A 253 17.56 -29.55 5.34
CA THR A 253 16.73 -30.69 5.77
C THR A 253 15.45 -30.20 6.45
N GLY A 254 14.46 -31.07 6.65
CA GLY A 254 13.14 -30.74 7.21
C GLY A 254 12.05 -30.56 6.16
N ASP A 255 11.09 -29.68 6.46
CA ASP A 255 9.89 -29.42 5.65
C ASP A 255 10.24 -28.75 4.31
N ASN A 256 9.78 -29.37 3.21
CA ASN A 256 9.95 -28.91 1.84
C ASN A 256 8.62 -28.90 1.06
N ALA A 257 7.47 -28.87 1.73
CA ALA A 257 6.15 -28.97 1.08
C ALA A 257 5.89 -27.90 0.01
N ASN A 258 6.53 -26.73 0.09
CA ASN A 258 6.44 -25.64 -0.89
C ASN A 258 7.78 -25.36 -1.59
N ASN A 259 8.70 -26.32 -1.63
CA ASN A 259 10.07 -26.13 -2.13
C ASN A 259 10.92 -25.12 -1.35
N LEU A 260 10.56 -24.87 -0.09
CA LEU A 260 11.20 -23.84 0.74
C LEU A 260 12.59 -24.21 1.25
N LEU A 261 13.06 -25.46 1.05
CA LEU A 261 14.48 -25.78 1.23
C LEU A 261 15.35 -25.27 0.07
N GLY A 262 14.72 -24.80 -1.01
CA GLY A 262 15.41 -24.16 -2.13
C GLY A 262 15.88 -25.11 -3.22
N PHE A 263 15.44 -26.37 -3.23
CA PHE A 263 15.85 -27.39 -4.22
C PHE A 263 15.32 -27.15 -5.65
N ASN A 264 14.43 -26.18 -5.85
CA ASN A 264 13.77 -25.81 -7.11
C ASN A 264 13.23 -27.00 -7.93
N GLN A 265 12.50 -27.90 -7.27
CA GLN A 265 11.95 -29.12 -7.88
C GLN A 265 10.61 -28.84 -8.58
N THR A 266 10.33 -29.58 -9.65
CA THR A 266 8.98 -29.58 -10.26
C THR A 266 7.98 -30.29 -9.34
N ALA A 267 6.68 -30.05 -9.55
CA ALA A 267 5.62 -30.67 -8.74
C ALA A 267 5.71 -32.21 -8.69
N ASP A 268 6.08 -32.85 -9.80
CA ASP A 268 6.22 -34.32 -9.88
C ASP A 268 7.48 -34.86 -9.18
N GLN A 269 8.47 -34.00 -8.94
CA GLN A 269 9.74 -34.35 -8.30
C GLN A 269 9.79 -33.92 -6.82
N LEU A 270 8.78 -33.18 -6.36
CA LEU A 270 8.76 -32.58 -5.04
C LEU A 270 8.75 -33.64 -3.94
N VAL A 271 9.80 -33.63 -3.12
CA VAL A 271 9.84 -34.39 -1.88
C VAL A 271 9.45 -33.46 -0.76
N SER A 272 8.33 -33.75 -0.08
CA SER A 272 7.77 -32.83 0.93
C SER A 272 8.58 -32.74 2.23
N ASN A 273 9.41 -33.73 2.55
CA ASN A 273 10.23 -33.73 3.76
C ASN A 273 11.56 -34.44 3.50
N TYR A 274 12.65 -33.87 4.01
CA TYR A 274 13.97 -34.48 4.01
C TYR A 274 14.39 -34.76 5.45
N ASN A 275 14.84 -35.99 5.72
CA ASN A 275 15.34 -36.37 7.06
C ASN A 275 16.86 -36.54 7.12
N VAL A 276 17.57 -36.22 6.04
CA VAL A 276 19.02 -36.12 5.97
C VAL A 276 19.39 -34.76 5.39
N PHE A 277 20.53 -34.21 5.81
CA PHE A 277 21.07 -33.01 5.16
C PHE A 277 21.36 -33.31 3.69
N THR A 278 20.76 -32.53 2.82
CA THR A 278 20.90 -32.64 1.37
C THR A 278 21.45 -31.32 0.84
N GLN A 279 22.47 -31.39 0.00
CA GLN A 279 23.09 -30.21 -0.58
C GLN A 279 22.12 -29.49 -1.51
N VAL A 280 22.00 -28.18 -1.35
CA VAL A 280 21.19 -27.33 -2.22
C VAL A 280 22.12 -26.69 -3.24
N THR A 281 21.98 -27.08 -4.51
CA THR A 281 22.86 -26.63 -5.62
C THR A 281 22.20 -25.62 -6.56
N THR A 282 20.93 -25.32 -6.30
CA THR A 282 20.07 -24.42 -7.07
C THR A 282 20.10 -22.98 -6.58
N LEU A 283 20.83 -22.73 -5.49
CA LEU A 283 20.98 -21.43 -4.86
C LEU A 283 22.38 -20.85 -5.16
N PRO A 284 22.56 -19.53 -4.99
CA PRO A 284 23.86 -18.88 -5.22
C PRO A 284 24.98 -19.47 -4.36
N GLU A 285 26.21 -19.42 -4.87
CA GLU A 285 27.40 -19.74 -4.09
C GLU A 285 27.67 -18.67 -3.02
N ASN A 286 28.42 -19.04 -1.97
CA ASN A 286 28.85 -18.12 -0.90
C ASN A 286 27.72 -17.51 -0.07
N ILE A 287 26.68 -18.28 0.24
CA ILE A 287 25.72 -17.92 1.28
C ILE A 287 26.45 -17.87 2.62
N ILE A 288 26.31 -16.77 3.35
CA ILE A 288 27.01 -16.52 4.63
C ILE A 288 26.07 -16.33 5.82
N SER A 289 24.80 -15.98 5.58
CA SER A 289 23.78 -15.93 6.63
C SER A 289 22.38 -16.07 6.05
N LEU A 290 21.44 -16.41 6.93
CA LEU A 290 20.06 -16.76 6.57
C LEU A 290 19.09 -16.13 7.56
N SER A 291 17.95 -15.70 7.04
CA SER A 291 16.81 -15.25 7.80
C SER A 291 15.52 -15.72 7.13
N GLY A 292 14.40 -15.66 7.84
CA GLY A 292 13.11 -16.08 7.32
C GLY A 292 12.11 -16.36 8.42
N CYS A 293 10.86 -16.49 8.04
CA CYS A 293 9.74 -16.85 8.90
C CYS A 293 8.62 -17.45 8.06
N GLU A 294 7.96 -18.49 8.57
CA GLU A 294 6.92 -19.27 7.89
C GLU A 294 7.29 -19.67 6.45
N GLU A 295 6.77 -18.95 5.47
CA GLU A 295 6.85 -19.31 4.07
C GLU A 295 7.91 -18.49 3.35
N THR A 296 8.83 -17.83 4.05
CA THR A 296 9.90 -17.03 3.46
C THR A 296 11.27 -17.53 3.87
N LEU A 297 12.21 -17.46 2.93
CA LEU A 297 13.64 -17.64 3.17
C LEU A 297 14.39 -16.51 2.48
N THR A 298 15.20 -15.78 3.24
CA THR A 298 16.09 -14.72 2.74
C THR A 298 17.53 -15.12 3.03
N MET A 299 18.37 -15.05 2.01
CA MET A 299 19.74 -15.53 2.02
C MET A 299 20.67 -14.36 1.71
N ALA A 300 21.68 -14.18 2.54
CA ALA A 300 22.74 -13.20 2.31
C ALA A 300 23.95 -13.91 1.70
N VAL A 301 24.41 -13.38 0.57
CA VAL A 301 25.60 -13.83 -0.14
C VAL A 301 26.72 -12.81 0.05
N GLY A 302 27.92 -13.30 0.30
CA GLY A 302 29.06 -12.42 0.50
C GLY A 302 30.30 -13.13 1.02
N THR A 303 31.29 -12.34 1.45
CA THR A 303 32.57 -12.85 1.95
C THR A 303 33.05 -11.99 3.12
N GLU A 304 33.82 -12.59 4.03
CA GLU A 304 34.41 -11.89 5.18
C GLU A 304 33.39 -11.11 6.05
N GLY A 305 32.16 -11.60 6.14
CA GLY A 305 31.08 -10.98 6.92
C GLY A 305 30.41 -9.76 6.25
N LYS A 306 30.83 -9.39 5.04
CA LYS A 306 30.15 -8.39 4.22
C LYS A 306 29.15 -9.06 3.29
N ILE A 307 27.93 -8.57 3.27
CA ILE A 307 26.87 -9.01 2.36
C ILE A 307 26.93 -8.13 1.12
N THR A 308 27.09 -8.76 -0.04
CA THR A 308 27.14 -8.09 -1.35
C THR A 308 25.88 -8.31 -2.17
N GLN A 309 25.14 -9.39 -1.88
CA GLN A 309 23.93 -9.74 -2.60
C GLN A 309 22.94 -10.43 -1.68
N ILE A 310 21.65 -10.26 -1.95
CA ILE A 310 20.58 -10.86 -1.17
C ILE A 310 19.61 -11.54 -2.13
N TYR A 311 19.16 -12.72 -1.72
CA TYR A 311 18.18 -13.52 -2.44
C TYR A 311 17.03 -13.88 -1.52
N ALA A 312 15.81 -13.87 -2.03
CA ALA A 312 14.62 -14.29 -1.32
C ALA A 312 13.87 -15.36 -2.12
N LEU A 313 13.23 -16.29 -1.43
CA LEU A 313 12.27 -17.22 -2.02
C LEU A 313 11.13 -17.47 -1.04
N GLY A 314 10.02 -17.97 -1.59
CA GLY A 314 8.83 -18.32 -0.85
C GLY A 314 7.67 -17.38 -1.11
N SER A 315 6.89 -17.07 -0.07
CA SER A 315 5.71 -16.21 -0.16
C SER A 315 6.09 -14.77 -0.51
N ASN A 316 5.43 -14.23 -1.53
CA ASN A 316 5.50 -12.81 -1.89
C ASN A 316 4.22 -12.07 -1.48
N LYS A 317 3.51 -12.63 -0.49
CA LYS A 317 2.39 -11.95 0.17
C LYS A 317 2.88 -10.64 0.75
N ASN A 318 2.14 -9.58 0.48
CA ASN A 318 2.43 -8.24 0.97
C ASN A 318 3.88 -7.82 0.65
N GLY A 319 4.46 -8.27 -0.47
CA GLY A 319 5.82 -7.88 -0.85
C GLY A 319 6.94 -8.57 -0.11
N GLY A 320 6.71 -9.70 0.56
CA GLY A 320 7.72 -10.39 1.39
C GLY A 320 9.06 -10.69 0.69
N LEU A 321 9.11 -10.76 -0.64
CA LEU A 321 10.35 -10.99 -1.37
C LEU A 321 11.07 -9.70 -1.82
N GLY A 322 10.40 -8.55 -1.81
CA GLY A 322 11.01 -7.25 -2.14
C GLY A 322 11.37 -7.08 -3.63
N ASP A 323 10.88 -7.94 -4.51
CA ASP A 323 11.22 -8.00 -5.94
C ASP A 323 10.32 -7.12 -6.83
N GLY A 324 9.44 -6.30 -6.24
CA GLY A 324 8.45 -5.49 -6.95
C GLY A 324 7.15 -6.22 -7.32
N ASN A 325 7.10 -7.56 -7.20
CA ASN A 325 5.97 -8.37 -7.68
C ASN A 325 4.99 -8.77 -6.56
N GLY A 326 5.17 -8.23 -5.36
CA GLY A 326 4.33 -8.55 -4.21
C GLY A 326 2.90 -8.04 -4.34
N VAL A 327 1.95 -8.79 -3.80
CA VAL A 327 0.52 -8.43 -3.82
C VAL A 327 -0.04 -8.37 -2.41
N LEU A 328 -0.86 -7.36 -2.11
CA LEU A 328 -1.61 -7.30 -0.86
C LEU A 328 -2.55 -8.51 -0.79
N TYR A 329 -2.40 -9.33 0.24
CA TYR A 329 -3.19 -10.55 0.38
C TYR A 329 -4.15 -10.45 1.57
N GLY A 330 -5.45 -10.35 1.26
CA GLY A 330 -6.56 -10.22 2.22
C GLY A 330 -7.10 -11.54 2.79
N GLY A 331 -6.63 -12.71 2.32
CA GLY A 331 -7.04 -14.00 2.87
C GLY A 331 -8.32 -14.62 2.30
N SER A 332 -8.73 -14.28 1.06
CA SER A 332 -9.83 -14.99 0.39
C SER A 332 -9.37 -16.41 -0.03
N SER A 333 -10.26 -17.39 0.09
CA SER A 333 -9.97 -18.81 -0.17
C SER A 333 -9.76 -19.16 -1.65
N SER A 334 -9.98 -18.23 -2.59
CA SER A 334 -9.80 -18.44 -4.03
C SER A 334 -8.52 -17.84 -4.60
N ASP A 335 -7.85 -16.93 -3.88
CA ASP A 335 -6.68 -16.24 -4.40
C ASP A 335 -5.44 -17.09 -4.23
N LYS A 336 -4.75 -17.37 -5.34
CA LYS A 336 -3.45 -18.04 -5.32
C LYS A 336 -2.46 -17.15 -4.56
N ILE A 337 -1.90 -17.67 -3.47
CA ILE A 337 -0.87 -16.98 -2.70
C ILE A 337 0.30 -16.68 -3.66
N PRO A 338 0.72 -15.40 -3.81
CA PRO A 338 1.88 -15.09 -4.63
C PRO A 338 3.11 -15.75 -3.99
N PHE A 339 3.83 -16.54 -4.78
CA PHE A 339 4.90 -17.42 -4.29
C PHE A 339 5.96 -17.64 -5.37
N SER A 340 7.23 -17.66 -4.98
CA SER A 340 8.36 -18.02 -5.85
C SER A 340 9.21 -19.12 -5.23
N SER A 341 9.29 -20.28 -5.88
CA SER A 341 10.25 -21.35 -5.51
C SER A 341 11.64 -21.13 -6.10
N THR A 342 11.76 -20.19 -7.05
CA THR A 342 13.04 -19.76 -7.62
C THR A 342 13.51 -18.52 -6.86
N PRO A 343 14.80 -18.45 -6.45
CA PRO A 343 15.33 -17.26 -5.79
C PRO A 343 15.16 -16.02 -6.65
N VAL A 344 14.69 -14.95 -6.04
CA VAL A 344 14.60 -13.60 -6.62
C VAL A 344 15.49 -12.65 -5.86
N GLU A 345 15.95 -11.60 -6.53
CA GLU A 345 16.71 -10.53 -5.89
C GLU A 345 15.74 -9.42 -5.47
N PRO A 346 15.72 -9.04 -4.18
CA PRO A 346 15.03 -7.82 -3.77
C PRO A 346 15.63 -6.62 -4.52
N LEU A 347 14.79 -5.64 -4.90
CA LEU A 347 15.18 -4.45 -5.66
C LEU A 347 15.92 -3.42 -4.79
N LEU A 348 17.05 -3.84 -4.21
CA LEU A 348 17.91 -3.00 -3.38
C LEU A 348 18.71 -1.99 -4.23
N PRO A 349 19.10 -0.84 -3.66
CA PRO A 349 19.95 0.11 -4.38
C PRO A 349 21.30 -0.48 -4.77
N GLU A 350 21.77 -0.13 -5.97
CA GLU A 350 23.07 -0.59 -6.48
C GLU A 350 24.25 0.01 -5.69
N GLY A 351 25.35 -0.74 -5.61
CA GLY A 351 26.62 -0.24 -5.06
C GLY A 351 26.72 -0.15 -3.54
N LEU A 352 25.70 -0.62 -2.81
CA LEU A 352 25.72 -0.69 -1.34
C LEU A 352 26.34 -2.01 -0.86
N THR A 353 26.86 -1.99 0.37
CA THR A 353 27.23 -3.21 1.10
C THR A 353 26.46 -3.29 2.40
N TYR A 354 26.09 -4.52 2.79
CA TYR A 354 25.24 -4.77 3.95
C TYR A 354 25.98 -5.56 5.02
N THR A 355 25.58 -5.35 6.26
CA THR A 355 26.18 -5.97 7.45
C THR A 355 25.21 -6.91 8.16
N MET A 356 23.91 -6.70 8.02
CA MET A 356 22.88 -7.52 8.67
C MET A 356 21.66 -7.75 7.79
N LEU A 357 21.04 -8.90 7.99
CA LEU A 357 19.77 -9.32 7.42
C LEU A 357 18.86 -9.80 8.55
N ALA A 358 17.63 -9.32 8.60
CA ALA A 358 16.61 -9.75 9.56
C ALA A 358 15.25 -9.89 8.87
N SER A 359 14.49 -10.93 9.22
CA SER A 359 13.19 -11.21 8.61
C SER A 359 12.20 -11.69 9.66
N GLY A 360 10.97 -11.22 9.52
CA GLY A 360 9.82 -11.71 10.26
C GLY A 360 8.71 -12.16 9.31
N GLN A 361 7.46 -12.13 9.74
CA GLN A 361 6.36 -12.69 8.96
C GLN A 361 6.06 -11.86 7.70
N ASN A 362 6.57 -12.31 6.55
CA ASN A 362 6.45 -11.65 5.25
C ASN A 362 7.04 -10.24 5.21
N TYR A 363 8.05 -9.93 6.03
CA TYR A 363 8.81 -8.68 5.95
C TYR A 363 10.29 -8.92 6.25
N SER A 364 11.15 -8.05 5.74
CA SER A 364 12.59 -8.16 5.92
C SER A 364 13.26 -6.80 5.97
N PHE A 365 14.45 -6.79 6.56
CA PHE A 365 15.34 -5.66 6.69
C PHE A 365 16.75 -6.01 6.27
N VAL A 366 17.45 -5.01 5.75
CA VAL A 366 18.89 -5.02 5.57
C VAL A 366 19.50 -3.76 6.12
N LEU A 367 20.62 -3.91 6.82
CA LEU A 367 21.39 -2.79 7.38
C LEU A 367 22.67 -2.63 6.58
N THR A 368 22.93 -1.45 6.06
CA THR A 368 24.17 -1.12 5.34
C THR A 368 25.35 -0.94 6.31
N ASP A 369 26.57 -0.89 5.80
CA ASP A 369 27.77 -0.62 6.62
C ASP A 369 27.85 0.84 7.11
N ASP A 370 27.20 1.78 6.41
CA ASP A 370 27.03 3.18 6.83
C ASP A 370 25.82 3.41 7.77
N GLY A 371 25.07 2.36 8.11
CA GLY A 371 24.02 2.39 9.14
C GLY A 371 22.63 2.82 8.65
N LYS A 372 22.40 2.79 7.33
CA LYS A 372 21.07 2.93 6.72
C LYS A 372 20.30 1.61 6.77
N LEU A 373 19.02 1.70 7.08
CA LEU A 373 18.13 0.56 7.16
C LEU A 373 17.19 0.55 5.96
N TYR A 374 17.12 -0.54 5.22
CA TYR A 374 16.12 -0.75 4.18
C TYR A 374 15.16 -1.86 4.62
N GLY A 375 13.85 -1.59 4.56
CA GLY A 375 12.80 -2.53 4.93
C GLY A 375 11.81 -2.76 3.80
N TRP A 376 11.25 -3.95 3.72
CA TRP A 376 10.18 -4.28 2.77
C TRP A 376 9.25 -5.37 3.29
N GLY A 377 8.13 -5.54 2.61
CA GLY A 377 7.14 -6.55 2.92
C GLY A 377 5.97 -6.01 3.76
N CYS A 378 5.39 -6.89 4.57
CA CYS A 378 4.22 -6.60 5.39
C CYS A 378 4.50 -5.50 6.42
N ASN A 379 3.64 -4.48 6.48
CA ASN A 379 3.67 -3.43 7.50
C ASN A 379 2.34 -3.32 8.27
N ARG A 380 1.54 -4.40 8.29
CA ARG A 380 0.19 -4.36 8.86
C ARG A 380 0.14 -4.18 10.37
N GLY A 381 1.26 -4.44 11.02
CA GLY A 381 1.52 -4.16 12.43
C GLY A 381 2.33 -2.90 12.68
N GLY A 382 2.78 -2.19 11.66
CA GLY A 382 3.78 -1.11 11.78
C GLY A 382 5.20 -1.63 11.97
N GLN A 383 5.45 -2.91 11.70
CA GLN A 383 6.74 -3.55 11.95
C GLN A 383 7.88 -3.02 11.07
N LEU A 384 7.60 -2.27 9.99
CA LEU A 384 8.66 -1.60 9.23
C LEU A 384 9.13 -0.30 9.88
N GLY A 385 8.31 0.30 10.75
CA GLY A 385 8.66 1.54 11.42
C GLY A 385 8.73 2.75 10.47
N ASP A 386 7.84 2.82 9.48
CA ASP A 386 7.82 3.83 8.42
C ASP A 386 6.98 5.08 8.74
N GLY A 387 6.41 5.16 9.95
CA GLY A 387 5.52 6.25 10.36
C GLY A 387 4.10 6.19 9.80
N THR A 388 3.70 5.07 9.17
CA THR A 388 2.30 4.90 8.73
C THR A 388 1.32 5.07 9.90
N ASP A 389 0.30 5.91 9.70
CA ASP A 389 -0.77 6.13 10.69
C ASP A 389 -1.51 4.83 11.04
N TYR A 390 -1.91 4.71 12.31
CA TYR A 390 -2.55 3.53 12.88
C TYR A 390 -3.73 2.98 12.07
N ASP A 391 -4.62 3.85 11.61
CA ASP A 391 -5.84 3.49 10.87
C ASP A 391 -5.54 2.99 9.44
N GLN A 392 -4.35 3.29 8.92
CA GLN A 392 -3.91 2.91 7.57
C GLN A 392 -3.06 1.63 7.55
N LEU A 393 -2.56 1.20 8.72
CA LEU A 393 -1.72 0.00 8.82
C LEU A 393 -2.36 -1.24 8.19
N GLN A 394 -3.69 -1.39 8.22
CA GLN A 394 -4.35 -2.58 7.70
C GLN A 394 -4.05 -2.92 6.23
N LEU A 395 -3.68 -1.92 5.43
CA LEU A 395 -3.36 -2.07 4.01
C LEU A 395 -1.87 -1.79 3.71
N SER A 396 -1.07 -1.46 4.73
CA SER A 396 0.33 -1.03 4.55
C SER A 396 1.26 -2.21 4.30
N TYR A 397 2.04 -2.11 3.23
CA TYR A 397 3.11 -3.02 2.85
C TYR A 397 4.03 -2.37 1.81
N TYR A 398 5.18 -2.97 1.54
CA TYR A 398 6.10 -2.51 0.49
C TYR A 398 6.53 -3.66 -0.41
N LYS A 399 6.35 -3.48 -1.72
CA LYS A 399 6.75 -4.46 -2.75
C LYS A 399 8.26 -4.48 -3.01
N LYS A 400 8.98 -3.43 -2.61
CA LYS A 400 10.42 -3.23 -2.80
C LYS A 400 11.06 -2.61 -1.56
N PRO A 401 12.37 -2.79 -1.34
CA PRO A 401 13.11 -2.14 -0.26
C PRO A 401 12.92 -0.62 -0.26
N THR A 402 12.52 -0.09 0.89
CA THR A 402 12.39 1.35 1.16
C THR A 402 13.30 1.70 2.33
N GLU A 403 13.98 2.85 2.23
CA GLU A 403 14.81 3.34 3.34
C GLU A 403 13.94 3.71 4.54
N ILE A 404 14.26 3.17 5.71
CA ILE A 404 13.56 3.41 6.96
C ILE A 404 14.37 4.40 7.79
N PRO A 405 13.79 5.55 8.17
CA PRO A 405 14.53 6.60 8.85
C PRO A 405 14.96 6.19 10.26
N CYS A 406 16.11 6.69 10.69
CA CYS A 406 16.57 6.58 12.07
C CYS A 406 16.04 7.78 12.89
N PRO A 407 15.33 7.58 14.01
CA PRO A 407 14.89 8.66 14.88
C PRO A 407 16.04 9.57 15.34
N GLY A 408 15.94 10.86 15.02
CA GLY A 408 16.96 11.86 15.33
C GLY A 408 18.16 11.88 14.38
N GLY A 409 18.16 11.08 13.31
CA GLY A 409 19.18 11.09 12.25
C GLY A 409 18.81 11.96 11.04
N ALA A 410 19.78 12.20 10.15
CA ALA A 410 19.54 12.82 8.86
C ALA A 410 18.56 11.97 8.05
N THR A 411 17.42 12.55 7.68
CA THR A 411 16.39 11.94 6.82
C THR A 411 16.88 11.90 5.37
N PRO A 412 17.08 10.72 4.74
CA PRO A 412 17.41 10.68 3.33
C PRO A 412 16.11 10.46 2.54
N GLY A 413 15.78 11.43 1.67
CA GLY A 413 14.86 11.17 0.55
C GLY A 413 13.36 11.17 0.82
N GLY A 414 12.90 11.64 1.97
CA GLY A 414 11.50 12.04 2.15
C GLY A 414 11.34 13.51 1.78
N GLY A 415 11.54 13.85 0.51
CA GLY A 415 11.02 15.12 0.03
C GLY A 415 9.52 15.07 0.28
N ASP A 416 8.99 16.03 1.02
CA ASP A 416 7.62 16.50 0.83
C ASP A 416 7.53 17.00 -0.63
N GLU A 417 7.62 16.08 -1.60
CA GLU A 417 7.20 16.40 -2.95
C GLU A 417 5.70 16.55 -2.84
N ASP A 418 5.25 17.80 -2.88
CA ASP A 418 3.82 18.14 -2.92
C ASP A 418 3.09 17.33 -4.01
N VAL A 419 3.81 16.86 -5.03
CA VAL A 419 3.31 16.07 -6.17
C VAL A 419 4.08 14.76 -6.34
N VAL A 420 3.41 13.62 -6.09
CA VAL A 420 3.95 12.28 -6.35
C VAL A 420 3.56 11.83 -7.75
N THR A 421 4.53 11.47 -8.60
CA THR A 421 4.23 10.84 -9.90
C THR A 421 4.03 9.33 -9.72
N VAL A 422 2.90 8.82 -10.20
CA VAL A 422 2.48 7.42 -10.10
C VAL A 422 2.36 6.86 -11.51
N ASP A 423 3.30 6.01 -11.90
CA ASP A 423 3.22 5.29 -13.17
C ASP A 423 2.43 3.98 -12.99
N ALA A 424 1.52 3.68 -13.93
CA ALA A 424 0.69 2.48 -13.85
C ALA A 424 1.51 1.15 -13.80
N SER A 425 2.77 1.16 -14.24
CA SER A 425 3.66 0.00 -14.17
C SER A 425 4.36 -0.19 -12.82
N ASP A 426 4.44 0.85 -11.97
CA ASP A 426 5.12 0.85 -10.67
C ASP A 426 4.36 1.69 -9.65
N ILE A 427 3.13 1.26 -9.33
CA ILE A 427 2.28 1.92 -8.34
C ILE A 427 2.89 1.72 -6.94
N GLN A 428 3.32 2.81 -6.31
CA GLN A 428 3.80 2.82 -4.94
C GLN A 428 2.69 2.34 -3.99
N THR A 429 3.07 1.70 -2.89
CA THR A 429 2.13 1.05 -1.97
C THR A 429 1.73 1.90 -0.77
N ASN A 430 2.38 3.04 -0.58
CA ASN A 430 2.27 3.95 0.56
C ASN A 430 1.88 5.37 0.13
N LEU A 431 0.84 5.51 -0.69
CA LEU A 431 0.37 6.81 -1.19
C LEU A 431 -0.63 7.50 -0.24
N HIS A 432 -0.93 6.92 0.93
CA HIS A 432 -1.90 7.44 1.89
C HIS A 432 -1.54 8.84 2.44
N SER A 433 -0.27 9.23 2.46
CA SER A 433 0.20 10.55 2.89
C SER A 433 0.38 11.54 1.73
N ALA A 434 0.19 11.11 0.48
CA ALA A 434 0.39 11.97 -0.69
C ALA A 434 -0.61 13.13 -0.71
N VAL A 435 -0.13 14.33 -1.00
CA VAL A 435 -0.94 15.55 -1.08
C VAL A 435 -1.47 15.75 -2.49
N GLU A 436 -0.62 15.66 -3.51
CA GLU A 436 -1.03 15.60 -4.91
C GLU A 436 -0.43 14.36 -5.58
N ILE A 437 -1.19 13.73 -6.46
CA ILE A 437 -0.68 12.65 -7.32
C ILE A 437 -0.86 13.02 -8.79
N LYS A 438 0.12 12.65 -9.61
CA LYS A 438 0.06 12.74 -11.07
C LYS A 438 0.18 11.33 -11.66
N LEU A 439 -0.84 10.91 -12.41
CA LEU A 439 -0.92 9.58 -12.98
C LEU A 439 -0.30 9.57 -14.40
N THR A 440 0.59 8.61 -14.65
CA THR A 440 1.22 8.37 -15.97
C THR A 440 1.09 6.92 -16.40
N GLY A 441 1.35 6.64 -17.67
CA GLY A 441 1.26 5.28 -18.23
C GLY A 441 -0.18 4.86 -18.51
N THR A 442 -0.40 3.56 -18.71
CA THR A 442 -1.69 2.99 -19.13
C THR A 442 -2.45 2.40 -17.95
N TRP A 443 -3.61 2.96 -17.66
CA TRP A 443 -4.46 2.63 -16.53
C TRP A 443 -5.69 1.83 -16.95
N ASN A 444 -6.01 0.83 -16.15
CA ASN A 444 -7.24 0.06 -16.23
C ASN A 444 -7.85 -0.13 -14.84
N THR A 445 -8.99 -0.82 -14.77
CA THR A 445 -9.72 -1.04 -13.53
C THR A 445 -8.85 -1.65 -12.43
N ASP A 446 -8.01 -2.63 -12.76
CA ASP A 446 -7.14 -3.30 -11.78
C ASP A 446 -6.06 -2.35 -11.24
N LYS A 447 -5.50 -1.48 -12.10
CA LYS A 447 -4.54 -0.45 -11.68
C LYS A 447 -5.17 0.61 -10.79
N PHE A 448 -6.41 1.03 -11.06
CA PHE A 448 -7.14 1.90 -10.13
C PHE A 448 -7.47 1.19 -8.80
N ALA A 449 -7.66 -0.13 -8.81
CA ALA A 449 -7.83 -0.89 -7.58
C ALA A 449 -6.54 -0.93 -6.74
N GLU A 450 -5.38 -1.14 -7.39
CA GLU A 450 -4.07 -1.02 -6.74
C GLU A 450 -3.83 0.40 -6.17
N LEU A 451 -4.18 1.44 -6.92
CA LEU A 451 -4.07 2.83 -6.46
C LEU A 451 -4.99 3.11 -5.26
N ALA A 452 -6.23 2.61 -5.26
CA ALA A 452 -7.16 2.77 -4.15
C ALA A 452 -6.61 2.15 -2.86
N ILE A 453 -5.95 0.98 -2.97
CA ILE A 453 -5.24 0.36 -1.84
C ILE A 453 -4.10 1.26 -1.36
N ALA A 454 -3.26 1.75 -2.28
CA ALA A 454 -2.12 2.60 -1.95
C ALA A 454 -2.54 3.93 -1.28
N LEU A 455 -3.67 4.50 -1.69
CA LEU A 455 -4.25 5.71 -1.11
C LEU A 455 -4.97 5.46 0.22
N GLY A 456 -5.19 4.19 0.61
CA GLY A 456 -5.92 3.82 1.82
C GLY A 456 -7.44 3.96 1.70
N THR A 457 -8.00 4.04 0.49
CA THR A 457 -9.44 4.30 0.24
C THR A 457 -10.29 3.02 0.19
N SER A 458 -9.67 1.84 0.20
CA SER A 458 -10.37 0.54 0.08
C SER A 458 -10.82 -0.10 1.41
N GLY A 459 -10.39 0.45 2.55
CA GLY A 459 -10.75 0.00 3.89
C GLY A 459 -12.15 0.44 4.35
N PHE A 460 -12.82 -0.35 5.20
CA PHE A 460 -14.15 -0.01 5.71
C PHE A 460 -14.13 1.28 6.54
N GLY A 461 -14.71 2.36 6.01
CA GLY A 461 -14.77 3.64 6.69
C GLY A 461 -13.44 4.39 6.77
N SER A 462 -12.36 3.84 6.18
CA SER A 462 -11.04 4.48 6.14
C SER A 462 -11.11 5.77 5.32
N PRO A 463 -10.79 6.94 5.91
CA PRO A 463 -10.67 8.17 5.16
C PRO A 463 -9.24 8.35 4.63
N ASN A 464 -9.10 9.01 3.48
CA ASN A 464 -7.87 9.69 3.12
C ASN A 464 -8.06 11.19 3.40
N SER A 465 -7.21 11.78 4.25
CA SER A 465 -7.36 13.18 4.69
C SER A 465 -6.24 14.10 4.19
N THR A 466 -5.37 13.60 3.32
CA THR A 466 -4.15 14.26 2.84
C THR A 466 -4.24 14.62 1.36
N LEU A 467 -4.85 13.75 0.55
CA LEU A 467 -4.95 13.93 -0.89
C LEU A 467 -5.85 15.11 -1.26
N ILE A 468 -5.26 16.17 -1.79
CA ILE A 468 -5.91 17.41 -2.24
C ILE A 468 -6.17 17.39 -3.75
N LYS A 469 -5.31 16.74 -4.54
CA LYS A 469 -5.39 16.78 -6.00
C LYS A 469 -5.01 15.45 -6.66
N VAL A 470 -5.79 15.07 -7.68
CA VAL A 470 -5.47 13.99 -8.60
C VAL A 470 -5.33 14.58 -10.00
N ASP A 471 -4.17 14.40 -10.62
CA ASP A 471 -3.89 14.83 -11.99
C ASP A 471 -3.77 13.63 -12.93
N MET A 472 -4.75 13.43 -13.81
CA MET A 472 -4.74 12.36 -14.81
C MET A 472 -4.39 12.86 -16.21
N SER A 473 -3.90 14.09 -16.37
CA SER A 473 -3.69 14.72 -17.69
C SER A 473 -2.73 13.95 -18.61
N GLU A 474 -1.83 13.13 -18.06
CA GLU A 474 -0.88 12.27 -18.78
C GLU A 474 -1.20 10.78 -18.69
N ALA A 475 -2.32 10.40 -18.06
CA ALA A 475 -2.76 9.02 -17.99
C ALA A 475 -3.41 8.59 -19.32
N LEU A 476 -3.01 7.43 -19.83
CA LEU A 476 -3.71 6.72 -20.90
C LEU A 476 -4.72 5.78 -20.25
N ILE A 477 -5.96 5.73 -20.73
CA ILE A 477 -7.02 4.94 -20.11
C ILE A 477 -7.44 3.81 -21.05
N GLU A 478 -7.36 2.56 -20.61
CA GLU A 478 -7.82 1.42 -21.41
C GLU A 478 -9.33 1.49 -21.64
N GLU A 479 -9.78 1.10 -22.84
CA GLU A 479 -11.20 1.05 -23.18
C GLU A 479 -11.96 0.15 -22.20
N GLY A 480 -13.07 0.65 -21.65
CA GLY A 480 -13.87 -0.11 -20.69
C GLY A 480 -13.50 0.11 -19.23
N THR A 481 -12.52 0.98 -18.92
CA THR A 481 -12.04 1.19 -17.55
C THR A 481 -13.15 1.65 -16.60
N SER A 482 -13.19 1.02 -15.44
CA SER A 482 -14.11 1.33 -14.34
C SER A 482 -13.34 1.91 -13.15
N LEU A 483 -13.89 2.96 -12.52
CA LEU A 483 -13.46 3.45 -11.22
C LEU A 483 -14.25 2.82 -10.06
N TYR A 484 -15.23 1.97 -10.38
CA TYR A 484 -15.86 1.06 -9.42
C TYR A 484 -14.94 -0.14 -9.18
N VAL A 485 -13.96 0.07 -8.31
CA VAL A 485 -12.94 -0.92 -7.96
C VAL A 485 -13.32 -1.67 -6.69
N GLN A 486 -12.98 -2.96 -6.59
CA GLN A 486 -13.29 -3.72 -5.38
C GLN A 486 -12.56 -3.15 -4.15
N GLY A 487 -13.33 -2.80 -3.11
CA GLY A 487 -12.89 -2.59 -1.74
C GLY A 487 -13.44 -3.68 -0.82
N SER A 488 -13.16 -3.61 0.49
CA SER A 488 -13.71 -4.56 1.45
C SER A 488 -15.25 -4.45 1.54
N LEU A 489 -15.93 -5.60 1.66
CA LEU A 489 -17.35 -5.92 1.92
C LEU A 489 -18.52 -4.98 1.47
N THR A 490 -18.41 -3.65 1.32
CA THR A 490 -19.55 -2.77 0.98
C THR A 490 -19.28 -1.43 0.26
N LYS A 491 -18.03 -0.99 0.00
CA LYS A 491 -17.78 0.27 -0.74
C LYS A 491 -16.64 0.11 -1.74
N ASN A 492 -16.95 0.39 -3.00
CA ASN A 492 -16.12 0.12 -4.16
C ASN A 492 -16.01 1.40 -4.98
N GLY A 493 -14.85 2.06 -4.97
CA GLY A 493 -14.60 3.32 -5.69
C GLY A 493 -13.16 3.79 -5.48
N ALA A 494 -12.50 4.27 -6.53
CA ALA A 494 -11.06 4.54 -6.50
C ALA A 494 -10.65 5.65 -5.51
N PHE A 495 -11.50 6.66 -5.31
CA PHE A 495 -11.22 7.84 -4.48
C PHE A 495 -12.28 8.07 -3.39
N VAL A 496 -12.90 6.99 -2.90
CA VAL A 496 -13.91 7.05 -1.83
C VAL A 496 -13.30 7.63 -0.55
N ASN A 497 -14.04 8.50 0.15
CA ASN A 497 -13.66 9.15 1.40
C ASN A 497 -12.34 9.95 1.34
N CYS A 498 -11.93 10.48 0.18
CA CYS A 498 -10.84 11.47 0.11
C CYS A 498 -11.33 12.83 0.62
N LYS A 499 -11.29 13.02 1.95
CA LYS A 499 -11.85 14.19 2.67
C LYS A 499 -11.17 15.50 2.35
N ALA A 500 -9.91 15.46 1.90
CA ALA A 500 -9.16 16.64 1.49
C ALA A 500 -9.26 16.96 0.00
N LEU A 501 -9.82 16.06 -0.83
CA LEU A 501 -9.75 16.17 -2.29
C LEU A 501 -10.53 17.38 -2.77
N GLU A 502 -9.85 18.32 -3.41
CA GLU A 502 -10.44 19.55 -3.94
C GLU A 502 -10.56 19.53 -5.47
N THR A 503 -9.61 18.90 -6.16
CA THR A 503 -9.46 18.98 -7.62
C THR A 503 -9.13 17.62 -8.23
N VAL A 504 -9.81 17.29 -9.33
CA VAL A 504 -9.49 16.15 -10.20
C VAL A 504 -9.34 16.67 -11.62
N ILE A 505 -8.15 16.52 -12.21
CA ILE A 505 -7.90 16.83 -13.61
C ILE A 505 -8.10 15.55 -14.41
N MET A 506 -9.10 15.54 -15.29
CA MET A 506 -9.40 14.40 -16.17
C MET A 506 -8.31 14.23 -17.25
N PRO A 507 -8.13 12.99 -17.77
CA PRO A 507 -7.19 12.75 -18.87
C PRO A 507 -7.64 13.43 -20.16
N ALA A 508 -6.81 13.35 -21.20
CA ALA A 508 -7.13 13.88 -22.52
C ALA A 508 -8.52 13.38 -23.00
N ALA A 509 -9.21 14.19 -23.81
CA ALA A 509 -10.61 13.92 -24.18
C ALA A 509 -10.85 12.52 -24.79
N SER A 510 -9.89 12.00 -25.59
CA SER A 510 -9.95 10.65 -26.15
C SER A 510 -9.88 9.56 -25.08
N GLU A 511 -9.12 9.80 -24.02
CA GLU A 511 -8.92 8.86 -22.90
C GLU A 511 -10.08 8.95 -21.91
N ALA A 512 -10.59 10.17 -21.64
CA ALA A 512 -11.73 10.37 -20.74
C ALA A 512 -12.99 9.63 -21.22
N ALA A 513 -13.13 9.41 -22.53
CA ALA A 513 -14.21 8.65 -23.14
C ALA A 513 -14.18 7.15 -22.78
N ASN A 514 -13.04 6.62 -22.36
CA ASN A 514 -12.84 5.20 -22.07
C ASN A 514 -13.36 4.78 -20.68
N PHE A 515 -13.69 5.74 -19.81
CA PHE A 515 -14.35 5.47 -18.54
C PHE A 515 -15.80 5.04 -18.73
N THR A 516 -16.17 3.89 -18.15
CA THR A 516 -17.52 3.31 -18.29
C THR A 516 -18.34 3.29 -17.01
N ASP A 517 -17.73 3.15 -15.84
CA ASP A 517 -18.45 3.05 -14.56
C ASP A 517 -17.71 3.84 -13.47
N LEU A 518 -18.40 4.85 -12.93
CA LEU A 518 -17.90 5.73 -11.87
C LEU A 518 -18.66 5.51 -10.55
N THR A 519 -19.30 4.35 -10.39
CA THR A 519 -20.06 4.02 -9.18
C THR A 519 -19.20 4.24 -7.93
N ASN A 520 -19.71 5.03 -6.99
CA ASN A 520 -19.04 5.52 -5.77
C ASN A 520 -17.66 6.21 -5.94
N ALA A 521 -17.18 6.47 -7.16
CA ALA A 521 -15.77 6.82 -7.40
C ALA A 521 -15.22 7.95 -6.51
N PHE A 522 -16.05 8.95 -6.20
CA PHE A 522 -15.71 10.12 -5.36
C PHE A 522 -16.66 10.27 -4.16
N MET A 523 -17.31 9.19 -3.72
CA MET A 523 -18.23 9.22 -2.58
C MET A 523 -17.54 9.83 -1.35
N ASN A 524 -18.20 10.80 -0.71
CA ASN A 524 -17.77 11.54 0.47
C ASN A 524 -16.49 12.37 0.32
N CYS A 525 -16.15 12.79 -0.89
CA CYS A 525 -15.11 13.79 -1.16
C CYS A 525 -15.65 15.21 -0.88
N GLU A 526 -15.85 15.53 0.39
CA GLU A 526 -16.58 16.72 0.86
C GLU A 526 -16.06 18.05 0.32
N LYS A 527 -14.78 18.13 -0.04
CA LYS A 527 -14.12 19.34 -0.54
C LYS A 527 -14.01 19.43 -2.06
N LEU A 528 -14.47 18.42 -2.81
CA LEU A 528 -14.34 18.41 -4.27
C LEU A 528 -15.21 19.52 -4.87
N LYS A 529 -14.60 20.51 -5.52
CA LYS A 529 -15.31 21.72 -5.99
C LYS A 529 -15.89 21.58 -7.38
N SER A 530 -15.13 20.97 -8.28
CA SER A 530 -15.49 20.80 -9.69
C SER A 530 -14.73 19.63 -10.30
N ILE A 531 -15.36 18.96 -11.26
CA ILE A 531 -14.75 17.91 -12.08
C ILE A 531 -15.30 18.03 -13.51
N ASP A 532 -14.42 18.18 -14.50
CA ASP A 532 -14.83 18.34 -15.90
C ASP A 532 -15.06 16.97 -16.55
N MET A 533 -16.32 16.56 -16.67
CA MET A 533 -16.72 15.26 -17.23
C MET A 533 -17.27 15.36 -18.66
N GLN A 534 -17.09 16.49 -19.34
CA GLN A 534 -17.71 16.76 -20.64
C GLN A 534 -17.22 15.87 -21.79
N ASN A 535 -16.18 15.07 -21.56
CA ASN A 535 -15.59 14.15 -22.53
C ASN A 535 -15.79 12.67 -22.14
N CYS A 536 -16.50 12.38 -21.05
CA CYS A 536 -16.73 11.02 -20.57
C CYS A 536 -17.92 10.38 -21.31
N SER A 537 -17.78 10.15 -22.61
CA SER A 537 -18.88 9.61 -23.44
C SER A 537 -19.23 8.16 -23.15
N GLY A 538 -18.28 7.34 -22.68
CA GLY A 538 -18.45 5.91 -22.41
C GLY A 538 -19.24 5.57 -21.13
N LEU A 539 -19.65 6.57 -20.33
CA LEU A 539 -20.29 6.34 -19.04
C LEU A 539 -21.62 5.59 -19.14
N THR A 540 -21.73 4.53 -18.35
CA THR A 540 -22.91 3.66 -18.18
C THR A 540 -23.50 3.72 -16.76
N SER A 541 -22.70 4.10 -15.76
CA SER A 541 -23.14 4.29 -14.38
C SER A 541 -22.39 5.43 -13.68
N LEU A 542 -23.16 6.25 -12.96
CA LEU A 542 -22.72 7.27 -12.01
C LEU A 542 -23.36 7.05 -10.63
N LYS A 543 -23.78 5.81 -10.33
CA LYS A 543 -24.46 5.49 -9.08
C LYS A 543 -23.61 5.93 -7.88
N SER A 544 -24.15 6.83 -7.05
CA SER A 544 -23.49 7.39 -5.87
C SER A 544 -22.08 7.97 -6.14
N ALA A 545 -21.76 8.32 -7.39
CA ALA A 545 -20.41 8.74 -7.78
C ALA A 545 -19.91 9.96 -7.00
N PHE A 546 -20.82 10.89 -6.69
CA PHE A 546 -20.55 12.12 -5.94
C PHE A 546 -21.38 12.23 -4.65
N PHE A 547 -21.91 11.11 -4.13
CA PHE A 547 -22.67 11.10 -2.88
C PHE A 547 -21.86 11.80 -1.78
N GLY A 548 -22.40 12.83 -1.13
CA GLY A 548 -21.72 13.56 -0.05
C GLY A 548 -20.60 14.51 -0.47
N CYS A 549 -20.45 14.84 -1.76
CA CYS A 549 -19.52 15.87 -2.25
C CYS A 549 -20.07 17.28 -1.99
N ALA A 550 -20.11 17.69 -0.71
CA ALA A 550 -20.81 18.90 -0.27
C ALA A 550 -20.32 20.21 -0.92
N ALA A 551 -19.05 20.29 -1.35
CA ALA A 551 -18.48 21.47 -2.00
C ALA A 551 -18.63 21.52 -3.53
N LEU A 552 -19.18 20.48 -4.17
CA LEU A 552 -19.28 20.37 -5.62
C LEU A 552 -20.28 21.39 -6.16
N THR A 553 -19.88 22.27 -7.08
CA THR A 553 -20.75 23.38 -7.55
C THR A 553 -21.31 23.20 -8.95
N GLU A 554 -20.58 22.54 -9.85
CA GLU A 554 -21.00 22.32 -11.24
C GLU A 554 -20.51 20.96 -11.74
N VAL A 555 -21.36 20.28 -12.53
CA VAL A 555 -21.04 19.02 -13.20
C VAL A 555 -21.57 19.05 -14.63
N ASN A 556 -20.73 18.68 -15.60
CA ASN A 556 -21.12 18.56 -17.01
C ASN A 556 -20.91 17.12 -17.49
N ILE A 557 -22.00 16.40 -17.73
CA ILE A 557 -22.02 15.01 -18.23
C ILE A 557 -22.66 14.92 -19.62
N SER A 558 -22.65 16.01 -20.39
CA SER A 558 -23.38 16.14 -21.65
C SER A 558 -22.97 15.19 -22.78
N SER A 559 -21.77 14.60 -22.70
CA SER A 559 -21.26 13.65 -23.68
C SER A 559 -21.66 12.21 -23.43
N ALA A 560 -22.11 11.85 -22.22
CA ALA A 560 -22.40 10.48 -21.84
C ALA A 560 -23.51 9.87 -22.72
N THR A 561 -23.32 8.65 -23.21
CA THR A 561 -24.30 7.99 -24.09
C THR A 561 -24.93 6.73 -23.47
N GLY A 562 -24.36 6.22 -22.37
CA GLY A 562 -24.76 4.93 -21.78
C GLY A 562 -25.55 5.00 -20.48
N LEU A 563 -25.91 6.19 -19.98
CA LEU A 563 -26.55 6.40 -18.66
C LEU A 563 -28.04 6.00 -18.62
N THR A 564 -28.42 4.90 -19.26
CA THR A 564 -29.82 4.49 -19.47
C THR A 564 -30.30 3.38 -18.53
N GLY A 565 -29.39 2.77 -17.74
CA GLY A 565 -29.74 1.73 -16.76
C GLY A 565 -30.64 2.23 -15.63
N MET A 566 -31.52 1.37 -15.09
CA MET A 566 -32.50 1.77 -14.04
C MET A 566 -31.88 2.35 -12.77
N SER A 567 -30.62 2.00 -12.47
CA SER A 567 -29.88 2.49 -11.30
C SER A 567 -28.64 3.30 -11.67
N SER A 568 -28.44 3.64 -12.95
CA SER A 568 -27.23 4.34 -13.43
C SER A 568 -27.02 5.68 -12.73
N MET A 569 -28.11 6.38 -12.37
CA MET A 569 -28.09 7.70 -11.73
C MET A 569 -28.53 7.68 -10.25
N GLN A 570 -28.60 6.50 -9.63
CA GLN A 570 -29.11 6.38 -8.26
C GLN A 570 -28.17 7.12 -7.31
N SER A 571 -28.72 8.04 -6.51
CA SER A 571 -27.97 8.81 -5.50
C SER A 571 -26.72 9.54 -6.03
N THR A 572 -26.63 9.81 -7.34
CA THR A 572 -25.40 10.31 -7.97
C THR A 572 -24.86 11.58 -7.32
N PHE A 573 -25.73 12.56 -7.06
CA PHE A 573 -25.39 13.83 -6.44
C PHE A 573 -26.01 13.98 -5.04
N GLU A 574 -26.51 12.90 -4.44
CA GLU A 574 -27.14 12.99 -3.12
C GLU A 574 -26.19 13.64 -2.10
N ASP A 575 -26.70 14.55 -1.26
CA ASP A 575 -25.93 15.36 -0.30
C ASP A 575 -24.88 16.34 -0.92
N CYS A 576 -24.93 16.62 -2.23
CA CYS A 576 -24.15 17.70 -2.86
C CYS A 576 -24.77 19.08 -2.58
N THR A 577 -24.72 19.51 -1.32
CA THR A 577 -25.45 20.71 -0.85
C THR A 577 -25.07 22.02 -1.54
N SER A 578 -23.87 22.14 -2.13
CA SER A 578 -23.40 23.32 -2.89
C SER A 578 -23.60 23.21 -4.41
N LEU A 579 -24.19 22.12 -4.92
CA LEU A 579 -24.34 21.90 -6.36
C LEU A 579 -25.35 22.89 -6.93
N VAL A 580 -24.90 23.78 -7.81
CA VAL A 580 -25.74 24.82 -8.42
C VAL A 580 -26.20 24.42 -9.81
N LYS A 581 -25.32 23.79 -10.60
CA LYS A 581 -25.56 23.55 -12.03
C LYS A 581 -25.19 22.15 -12.49
N VAL A 582 -26.06 21.53 -13.28
CA VAL A 582 -25.81 20.25 -13.94
C VAL A 582 -26.14 20.33 -15.43
N VAL A 583 -25.25 19.86 -16.29
CA VAL A 583 -25.47 19.74 -17.74
C VAL A 583 -25.63 18.28 -18.11
N LEU A 584 -26.78 17.91 -18.69
CA LEU A 584 -27.20 16.54 -18.93
C LEU A 584 -26.96 16.07 -20.37
N PRO A 585 -26.79 14.75 -20.60
CA PRO A 585 -26.67 14.18 -21.95
C PRO A 585 -28.03 14.13 -22.68
N ALA A 586 -27.98 13.74 -23.95
CA ALA A 586 -29.19 13.58 -24.77
C ALA A 586 -30.13 12.49 -24.25
N GLU A 587 -29.56 11.39 -23.73
CA GLU A 587 -30.29 10.28 -23.13
C GLU A 587 -29.75 10.00 -21.73
N VAL A 588 -30.64 10.05 -20.73
CA VAL A 588 -30.33 9.66 -19.34
C VAL A 588 -31.59 9.12 -18.67
N THR A 589 -31.42 8.03 -17.93
CA THR A 589 -32.45 7.48 -17.05
C THR A 589 -32.14 7.92 -15.63
N PHE A 590 -32.97 8.81 -15.08
CA PHE A 590 -32.90 9.15 -13.66
C PHE A 590 -33.24 7.95 -12.78
N ALA A 591 -32.89 8.05 -11.50
CA ALA A 591 -33.21 7.04 -10.50
C ALA A 591 -33.54 7.72 -9.16
N SER A 592 -33.73 6.92 -8.10
CA SER A 592 -33.99 7.46 -6.77
C SER A 592 -32.84 8.33 -6.27
N SER A 593 -33.19 9.41 -5.57
CA SER A 593 -32.27 10.35 -4.94
C SER A 593 -31.18 10.96 -5.85
N THR A 594 -31.34 10.98 -7.18
CA THR A 594 -30.28 11.51 -8.08
C THR A 594 -29.78 12.89 -7.66
N PHE A 595 -30.68 13.78 -7.20
CA PHE A 595 -30.39 15.11 -6.68
C PHE A 595 -30.88 15.27 -5.22
N GLY A 596 -30.91 14.18 -4.44
CA GLY A 596 -31.32 14.22 -3.04
C GLY A 596 -30.46 15.22 -2.24
N ASP A 597 -31.10 16.04 -1.42
CA ASP A 597 -30.44 17.01 -0.53
C ASP A 597 -29.48 18.01 -1.24
N CYS A 598 -29.64 18.20 -2.56
CA CYS A 598 -28.94 19.22 -3.35
C CYS A 598 -29.55 20.61 -3.14
N THR A 599 -29.46 21.17 -1.93
CA THR A 599 -30.20 22.37 -1.52
C THR A 599 -29.87 23.65 -2.30
N ALA A 600 -28.71 23.71 -2.98
CA ALA A 600 -28.31 24.86 -3.80
C ALA A 600 -28.64 24.70 -5.30
N LEU A 601 -29.23 23.57 -5.72
CA LEU A 601 -29.48 23.28 -7.13
C LEU A 601 -30.44 24.32 -7.71
N ALA A 602 -29.98 25.00 -8.76
CA ALA A 602 -30.71 26.11 -9.37
C ALA A 602 -30.82 26.00 -10.89
N ASP A 603 -29.91 25.27 -11.55
CA ASP A 603 -29.87 25.16 -13.01
C ASP A 603 -29.61 23.72 -13.47
N ILE A 604 -30.52 23.18 -14.26
CA ILE A 604 -30.37 21.92 -14.98
C ILE A 604 -30.47 22.25 -16.47
N ASP A 605 -29.35 22.13 -17.18
CA ASP A 605 -29.32 22.25 -18.63
C ASP A 605 -29.53 20.87 -19.26
N TRP A 606 -30.71 20.69 -19.87
CA TRP A 606 -31.07 19.50 -20.63
C TRP A 606 -31.47 19.83 -22.07
N THR A 607 -30.87 20.87 -22.65
CA THR A 607 -31.12 21.29 -24.03
C THR A 607 -30.80 20.22 -25.09
N ARG A 608 -30.07 19.17 -24.71
CA ARG A 608 -29.72 18.03 -25.57
C ARG A 608 -30.78 16.93 -25.59
N TYR A 609 -31.78 16.99 -24.73
CA TYR A 609 -32.81 15.97 -24.64
C TYR A 609 -33.50 15.76 -25.99
N ALA A 610 -33.47 14.53 -26.50
CA ALA A 610 -33.98 14.19 -27.84
C ALA A 610 -35.14 13.17 -27.80
N GLY A 611 -35.69 12.91 -26.61
CA GLY A 611 -36.76 11.92 -26.45
C GLY A 611 -38.14 12.47 -26.84
N THR A 612 -39.05 11.54 -27.13
CA THR A 612 -40.43 11.85 -27.54
C THR A 612 -41.44 11.77 -26.40
N GLU A 613 -41.02 11.32 -25.21
CA GLU A 613 -41.88 11.10 -24.04
C GLU A 613 -41.24 11.62 -22.76
N ALA A 614 -42.00 12.33 -21.93
CA ALA A 614 -41.48 12.91 -20.70
C ALA A 614 -40.79 11.83 -19.84
N PRO A 615 -39.51 12.01 -19.46
CA PRO A 615 -38.76 11.01 -18.70
C PRO A 615 -39.41 10.71 -17.35
N ILE A 616 -39.18 9.51 -16.82
CA ILE A 616 -39.70 9.12 -15.50
C ILE A 616 -39.18 10.09 -14.43
N PHE A 617 -40.11 10.64 -13.65
CA PHE A 617 -39.81 11.48 -12.50
C PHE A 617 -39.97 10.64 -11.22
N TYR A 618 -38.87 10.28 -10.57
CA TYR A 618 -38.88 9.52 -9.31
C TYR A 618 -39.30 10.42 -8.15
N VAL A 619 -40.07 9.86 -7.21
CA VAL A 619 -40.69 10.63 -6.10
C VAL A 619 -39.64 11.27 -5.17
N ASP A 620 -38.50 10.61 -5.02
CA ASP A 620 -37.38 10.98 -4.17
C ASP A 620 -36.19 11.58 -4.95
N MET A 621 -36.30 11.78 -6.26
CA MET A 621 -35.22 12.34 -7.09
C MET A 621 -34.67 13.68 -6.57
N PHE A 622 -35.54 14.49 -5.98
CA PHE A 622 -35.23 15.80 -5.36
C PHE A 622 -35.62 15.80 -3.88
N SER A 623 -35.46 14.69 -3.16
CA SER A 623 -35.65 14.65 -1.70
C SER A 623 -34.85 15.78 -1.03
N GLY A 624 -35.35 16.34 0.08
CA GLY A 624 -34.67 17.44 0.78
C GLY A 624 -34.82 18.83 0.15
N ILE A 625 -35.23 18.95 -1.12
CA ILE A 625 -35.47 20.23 -1.77
C ILE A 625 -36.93 20.66 -1.58
N THR A 626 -37.16 21.73 -0.82
CA THR A 626 -38.53 22.17 -0.47
C THR A 626 -39.21 23.00 -1.55
N ASP A 627 -38.45 23.71 -2.38
CA ASP A 627 -38.97 24.57 -3.45
C ASP A 627 -38.43 24.16 -4.82
N LEU A 628 -39.12 23.23 -5.48
CA LEU A 628 -38.76 22.79 -6.83
C LEU A 628 -38.86 23.93 -7.87
N LYS A 629 -39.61 25.01 -7.61
CA LYS A 629 -39.68 26.15 -8.54
C LYS A 629 -38.40 26.97 -8.55
N ALA A 630 -37.55 26.87 -7.53
CA ALA A 630 -36.24 27.49 -7.52
C ALA A 630 -35.28 26.88 -8.57
N ILE A 631 -35.54 25.64 -9.02
CA ILE A 631 -34.75 24.95 -10.03
C ILE A 631 -35.25 25.33 -11.43
N THR A 632 -34.36 25.88 -12.25
CA THR A 632 -34.60 26.11 -13.67
C THR A 632 -34.19 24.88 -14.46
N LEU A 633 -35.14 24.28 -15.18
CA LEU A 633 -34.86 23.26 -16.20
C LEU A 633 -34.85 23.92 -17.57
N THR A 634 -33.67 24.00 -18.18
CA THR A 634 -33.47 24.54 -19.53
C THR A 634 -33.55 23.40 -20.54
N ILE A 635 -34.55 23.44 -21.43
CA ILE A 635 -34.82 22.42 -22.46
C ILE A 635 -35.01 23.07 -23.82
N SER A 636 -34.91 22.29 -24.90
CA SER A 636 -35.14 22.77 -26.26
C SER A 636 -36.63 23.09 -26.50
N GLU A 637 -36.89 23.94 -27.48
CA GLU A 637 -38.25 24.44 -27.77
C GLU A 637 -39.22 23.32 -28.19
N ASP A 638 -38.72 22.32 -28.93
CA ASP A 638 -39.49 21.19 -29.46
C ASP A 638 -40.03 20.23 -28.40
N VAL A 639 -39.40 20.19 -27.22
CA VAL A 639 -39.84 19.35 -26.08
C VAL A 639 -40.45 20.18 -24.95
N TYR A 640 -40.56 21.50 -25.09
CA TYR A 640 -41.08 22.36 -24.02
C TYR A 640 -42.49 21.97 -23.58
N ASP A 641 -43.40 21.79 -24.54
CA ASP A 641 -44.79 21.44 -24.27
C ASP A 641 -44.93 20.06 -23.61
N LEU A 642 -44.02 19.12 -23.93
CA LEU A 642 -43.96 17.78 -23.32
C LEU A 642 -43.70 17.87 -21.81
N PHE A 643 -42.74 18.69 -21.39
CA PHE A 643 -42.41 18.88 -19.97
C PHE A 643 -43.45 19.75 -19.25
N ALA A 644 -43.98 20.77 -19.94
CA ALA A 644 -45.01 21.65 -19.39
C ALA A 644 -46.32 20.90 -19.08
N ALA A 645 -46.69 19.91 -19.90
CA ALA A 645 -47.86 19.07 -19.69
C ALA A 645 -47.65 17.99 -18.60
N HIS A 646 -46.41 17.65 -18.25
CA HIS A 646 -46.13 16.56 -17.32
C HIS A 646 -46.32 16.97 -15.85
N ALA A 647 -47.06 16.17 -15.08
CA ALA A 647 -47.51 16.51 -13.72
C ALA A 647 -46.39 16.77 -12.71
N ASN A 648 -45.21 16.18 -12.91
CA ASN A 648 -44.07 16.37 -12.01
C ASN A 648 -42.98 17.30 -12.58
N TRP A 649 -42.74 17.28 -13.90
CA TRP A 649 -41.70 18.12 -14.50
C TRP A 649 -42.10 19.60 -14.53
N SER A 650 -43.40 19.87 -14.71
CA SER A 650 -43.97 21.22 -14.59
C SER A 650 -43.85 21.86 -13.21
N LYS A 651 -43.40 21.12 -12.18
CA LYS A 651 -43.09 21.67 -10.85
C LYS A 651 -41.79 22.48 -10.83
N LEU A 652 -40.89 22.25 -11.79
CA LEU A 652 -39.68 23.07 -11.98
C LEU A 652 -40.02 24.38 -12.71
N THR A 653 -39.10 25.33 -12.73
CA THR A 653 -39.18 26.49 -13.63
C THR A 653 -38.68 26.06 -15.01
N LEU A 654 -39.58 25.95 -15.97
CA LEU A 654 -39.21 25.57 -17.34
C LEU A 654 -38.73 26.81 -18.10
N LYS A 655 -37.59 26.68 -18.77
CA LYS A 655 -37.03 27.71 -19.63
C LYS A 655 -36.73 27.09 -20.98
N VAL A 656 -37.25 27.72 -22.04
CA VAL A 656 -36.77 27.42 -23.39
C VAL A 656 -35.32 27.89 -23.46
N GLY A 657 -34.41 26.94 -23.49
CA GLY A 657 -33.08 27.20 -24.00
C GLY A 657 -33.27 27.51 -25.47
N THR A 658 -32.88 28.71 -25.91
CA THR A 658 -32.63 28.87 -27.33
C THR A 658 -31.60 27.80 -27.66
N SER A 659 -31.94 26.87 -28.55
CA SER A 659 -30.89 26.19 -29.26
C SER A 659 -30.07 27.30 -29.89
N THR A 660 -28.97 27.70 -29.25
CA THR A 660 -27.83 28.05 -30.06
C THR A 660 -27.60 26.76 -30.80
N GLY A 661 -28.07 26.70 -32.06
CA GLY A 661 -27.85 25.59 -32.98
C GLY A 661 -26.35 25.40 -33.18
N ILE A 662 -25.72 24.85 -32.15
CA ILE A 662 -24.37 24.32 -32.04
C ILE A 662 -24.55 23.05 -31.20
N GLY A 663 -25.40 22.17 -31.73
CA GLY A 663 -25.72 20.84 -31.20
C GLY A 663 -25.66 19.79 -32.29
N ASN A 664 -25.88 20.19 -33.55
CA ASN A 664 -25.30 19.47 -34.69
C ASN A 664 -23.84 19.90 -34.85
N VAL A 665 -22.99 19.50 -33.90
CA VAL A 665 -21.90 18.66 -34.39
C VAL A 665 -22.62 17.37 -34.76
N GLU A 666 -23.06 17.28 -36.02
CA GLU A 666 -23.28 15.96 -36.61
C GLU A 666 -22.06 15.15 -36.19
N THR A 667 -22.26 14.00 -35.57
CA THR A 667 -21.28 12.92 -35.57
C THR A 667 -20.74 12.83 -37.01
N GLY A 668 -19.54 13.38 -37.25
CA GLY A 668 -18.95 13.59 -38.58
C GLY A 668 -18.61 15.03 -39.02
N SER A 669 -18.84 16.08 -38.21
CA SER A 669 -18.46 17.46 -38.57
C SER A 669 -16.95 17.64 -38.52
N SER A 670 -16.32 17.91 -39.65
CA SER A 670 -14.86 18.03 -39.71
C SER A 670 -14.32 19.35 -39.22
N VAL A 671 -15.16 20.32 -38.84
CA VAL A 671 -14.72 21.70 -38.61
C VAL A 671 -15.00 22.15 -37.17
N THR A 672 -13.97 22.59 -36.45
CA THR A 672 -14.07 23.20 -35.11
C THR A 672 -13.48 24.62 -35.11
N PHE A 673 -13.81 25.43 -34.09
CA PHE A 673 -13.34 26.81 -33.98
C PHE A 673 -13.01 27.17 -32.54
N ASP A 674 -11.78 27.63 -32.28
CA ASP A 674 -11.27 27.95 -30.93
C ASP A 674 -11.40 29.43 -30.53
N GLY A 675 -11.97 30.26 -31.40
CA GLY A 675 -12.03 31.71 -31.24
C GLY A 675 -11.12 32.48 -32.19
N ASN A 676 -10.00 31.90 -32.64
CA ASN A 676 -9.05 32.54 -33.56
C ASN A 676 -8.74 31.71 -34.79
N THR A 677 -8.98 30.40 -34.73
CA THR A 677 -8.57 29.43 -35.73
C THR A 677 -9.69 28.45 -36.00
N VAL A 678 -9.97 28.25 -37.29
CA VAL A 678 -10.87 27.20 -37.78
C VAL A 678 -10.02 25.95 -38.03
N TYR A 679 -10.32 24.85 -37.37
CA TYR A 679 -9.65 23.57 -37.58
C TYR A 679 -10.52 22.66 -38.45
N ALA A 680 -9.91 21.94 -39.38
CA ALA A 680 -10.58 21.00 -40.25
C ALA A 680 -9.89 19.62 -40.20
N SER A 681 -10.57 18.58 -39.67
CA SER A 681 -10.09 17.20 -39.61
C SER A 681 -10.04 16.49 -40.97
N GLN A 682 -10.67 17.08 -42.00
CA GLN A 682 -10.54 16.71 -43.43
C GLN A 682 -10.80 17.97 -44.29
N PRO A 683 -10.36 18.02 -45.57
CA PRO A 683 -10.52 19.17 -46.44
C PRO A 683 -11.97 19.65 -46.56
N VAL A 684 -12.21 20.95 -46.37
CA VAL A 684 -13.50 21.60 -46.60
C VAL A 684 -13.35 22.77 -47.57
N TYR A 685 -14.37 23.01 -48.41
CA TYR A 685 -14.27 23.88 -49.58
C TYR A 685 -15.22 25.08 -49.50
N ALA A 686 -14.96 26.13 -50.28
CA ALA A 686 -15.81 27.33 -50.34
C ALA A 686 -16.13 27.90 -48.94
N VAL A 687 -15.09 28.07 -48.14
CA VAL A 687 -15.18 28.50 -46.74
C VAL A 687 -15.36 30.02 -46.70
N GLY A 688 -16.36 30.51 -45.97
CA GLY A 688 -16.67 31.93 -45.87
C GLY A 688 -17.14 32.30 -44.47
N VAL A 689 -16.62 33.38 -43.91
CA VAL A 689 -17.03 33.99 -42.65
C VAL A 689 -17.85 35.23 -42.98
N TYR A 690 -19.10 35.26 -42.55
CA TYR A 690 -20.05 36.33 -42.80
C TYR A 690 -20.42 37.03 -41.49
N SER A 691 -20.58 38.34 -41.53
CA SER A 691 -21.16 39.11 -40.43
C SER A 691 -22.65 38.78 -40.26
N MET A 692 -23.23 39.14 -39.11
CA MET A 692 -24.66 38.96 -38.85
C MET A 692 -25.58 39.76 -39.80
N SER A 693 -25.07 40.79 -40.48
CA SER A 693 -25.80 41.50 -41.55
C SER A 693 -25.69 40.82 -42.92
N GLY A 694 -25.03 39.66 -42.99
CA GLY A 694 -24.84 38.88 -44.22
C GLY A 694 -23.68 39.34 -45.10
N ALA A 695 -22.86 40.31 -44.66
CA ALA A 695 -21.68 40.74 -45.43
C ALA A 695 -20.54 39.75 -45.25
N LEU A 696 -19.90 39.32 -46.34
CA LEU A 696 -18.71 38.47 -46.31
C LEU A 696 -17.54 39.24 -45.70
N VAL A 697 -16.91 38.65 -44.68
CA VAL A 697 -15.81 39.24 -43.89
C VAL A 697 -14.49 38.61 -44.27
N ARG A 698 -14.47 37.29 -44.46
CA ARG A 698 -13.26 36.54 -44.84
C ARG A 698 -13.63 35.27 -45.57
N ASN A 699 -12.80 34.78 -46.49
CA ASN A 699 -13.01 33.51 -47.17
C ASN A 699 -11.71 32.74 -47.43
N SER A 700 -11.84 31.44 -47.69
CA SER A 700 -10.79 30.56 -48.20
C SER A 700 -11.42 29.55 -49.17
N ASP A 701 -10.73 29.24 -50.26
CA ASP A 701 -11.22 28.25 -51.23
C ASP A 701 -11.23 26.84 -50.65
N VAL A 702 -10.24 26.52 -49.81
CA VAL A 702 -10.11 25.26 -49.08
C VAL A 702 -9.50 25.49 -47.69
N VAL A 703 -9.89 24.69 -46.70
CA VAL A 703 -9.23 24.60 -45.40
C VAL A 703 -8.88 23.14 -45.12
N GLU A 704 -7.57 22.87 -44.96
CA GLU A 704 -7.00 21.57 -44.61
C GLU A 704 -6.19 21.74 -43.32
N GLY A 705 -6.55 21.03 -42.24
CA GLY A 705 -5.88 21.15 -40.96
C GLY A 705 -6.32 22.38 -40.15
N SER A 706 -5.80 23.58 -40.46
CA SER A 706 -6.16 24.80 -39.73
C SER A 706 -6.12 26.07 -40.58
N TRP A 707 -6.98 27.02 -40.27
CA TRP A 707 -7.08 28.31 -40.95
C TRP A 707 -7.32 29.43 -39.94
N SER A 708 -6.33 30.31 -39.80
CA SER A 708 -6.44 31.44 -38.88
C SER A 708 -7.35 32.52 -39.41
N VAL A 709 -8.24 33.00 -38.54
CA VAL A 709 -9.08 34.18 -38.73
C VAL A 709 -8.79 35.21 -37.63
N ALA A 710 -7.57 35.23 -37.10
CA ALA A 710 -7.15 36.10 -35.99
C ALA A 710 -7.21 37.61 -36.31
N ASP A 711 -7.25 37.98 -37.58
CA ASP A 711 -7.30 39.39 -38.05
C ASP A 711 -8.72 40.00 -38.10
N ILE A 712 -9.79 39.19 -38.09
CA ILE A 712 -11.16 39.72 -38.09
C ILE A 712 -11.47 40.30 -36.70
N PRO A 713 -12.23 41.40 -36.56
CA PRO A 713 -12.55 41.95 -35.23
C PRO A 713 -13.29 40.96 -34.31
N SER A 714 -13.29 41.20 -33.00
CA SER A 714 -14.18 40.48 -32.07
C SER A 714 -15.64 40.72 -32.45
N GLY A 715 -16.45 39.68 -32.42
CA GLY A 715 -17.82 39.74 -32.90
C GLY A 715 -18.46 38.38 -33.14
N VAL A 716 -19.71 38.43 -33.60
CA VAL A 716 -20.49 37.25 -33.95
C VAL A 716 -20.53 37.10 -35.47
N TYR A 717 -20.17 35.92 -35.95
CA TYR A 717 -20.08 35.62 -37.38
C TYR A 717 -20.75 34.28 -37.71
N VAL A 718 -21.00 34.05 -38.99
CA VAL A 718 -21.47 32.79 -39.56
C VAL A 718 -20.38 32.25 -40.48
N LEU A 719 -19.78 31.11 -40.13
CA LEU A 719 -18.87 30.36 -40.98
C LEU A 719 -19.70 29.42 -41.87
N THR A 720 -19.62 29.58 -43.18
CA THR A 720 -20.18 28.65 -44.16
C THR A 720 -19.07 27.85 -44.83
N TYR A 721 -19.31 26.60 -45.18
CA TYR A 721 -18.38 25.78 -45.94
C TYR A 721 -19.12 24.68 -46.69
N THR A 722 -18.46 24.05 -47.65
CA THR A 722 -18.98 22.90 -48.40
C THR A 722 -18.17 21.66 -48.04
N GLN A 723 -18.86 20.61 -47.62
CA GLN A 723 -18.29 19.32 -47.27
C GLN A 723 -19.12 18.24 -47.94
N ASN A 724 -18.48 17.30 -48.65
CA ASN A 724 -19.16 16.22 -49.38
C ASN A 724 -20.28 16.71 -50.32
N GLY A 725 -20.09 17.87 -50.95
CA GLY A 725 -21.07 18.48 -51.86
C GLY A 725 -22.24 19.20 -51.18
N ALA A 726 -22.35 19.15 -49.85
CA ALA A 726 -23.38 19.84 -49.07
C ALA A 726 -22.85 21.15 -48.47
N LYS A 727 -23.64 22.23 -48.55
CA LYS A 727 -23.35 23.49 -47.87
C LYS A 727 -23.75 23.39 -46.40
N LYS A 728 -22.82 23.75 -45.52
CA LYS A 728 -22.98 23.81 -44.07
C LYS A 728 -22.73 25.23 -43.56
N SER A 729 -23.29 25.57 -42.41
CA SER A 729 -23.09 26.85 -41.74
C SER A 729 -23.05 26.68 -40.22
N VAL A 730 -22.08 27.31 -39.56
CA VAL A 730 -21.92 27.31 -38.10
C VAL A 730 -21.72 28.73 -37.60
N LYS A 731 -22.40 29.07 -36.50
CA LYS A 731 -22.21 30.36 -35.83
C LYS A 731 -20.90 30.31 -35.04
N ILE A 732 -20.00 31.26 -35.28
CA ILE A 732 -18.75 31.37 -34.54
C ILE A 732 -18.74 32.68 -33.75
N ILE A 733 -18.22 32.63 -32.53
CA ILE A 733 -18.09 33.81 -31.66
C ILE A 733 -16.60 34.03 -31.47
N LYS A 734 -16.12 35.17 -31.96
CA LYS A 734 -14.75 35.61 -31.73
C LYS A 734 -14.75 36.57 -30.55
N ARG A 735 -14.17 36.12 -29.43
CA ARG A 735 -14.05 36.92 -28.21
C ARG A 735 -12.86 37.87 -28.31
#